data_AF-A0A8B3CLH0-F1
#
_entry.id   AF-A0A8B3CLH0-F1
#
_cell.length_a   1.000
_cell.length_b   1.000
_cell.length_c   1.000
_cell.angle_alpha   90.00
_cell.angle_beta   90.00
_cell.angle_gamma   90.00
#
_symmetry.space_group_name_H-M   'P 1'
#
loop_
_entity.id
_entity.type
_entity.pdbx_description
1 polymer ?
#
loop_
_entity_poly.entity_id
_entity_poly.type
_entity_poly.pdbx_seq_one_letter_code
_entity_poly.pdbx_strand_id
1 'polypeptide(L)'
;MSFRQKIFLILSASQLFLVLILAFTFIQMIDRVKNEPQDKRALDKSVDFQKELRHKEETIRFLLKELERNSKTLSILESGSNNRAILDSQRDYFLGIMKQYDLSIFEVISASGKVVYRFHRPADFGDDKSKQKIVQEALNGKIASTLELGHSGLGLRMTSPLRNGSLVLVGQVVDQKFTENITGSTDVHMAIYEKDKQISVSGDRIQNYLKNHPLSSLKNGSRFAFDGKYYYLTRIPYENKGLTNLALEFVLMIDETELHTTTQNLWIYCGLLALSIFIGILLVSYLFSRDIINAVKALNFAMKNPSEDETTIIDLDRTDELGQMGEVFVHMKKELLDHQLFLERKVEEKTQELQDTLSEVQALKEKQDGDYYLTSLLIQPLTSLRYSDENTRIESVLKQKKEFQFRTKNSEIGGDLCSIQEITLMGKTYLVILNADAMGKSIQGAGGALVMGTVFKAIITRTQLSRSNQKKTPEKWLKDCYTELQNVFVTFDGSMLVSAVIALFDQETGALYSINAEHPWMVLYRDGKANFLDHELLLRKIGFTENASEPIIRVFKLEPNDFVFIGSDGRDDLLLKRPGSEETFMNEDETLFLRLVELANGDLADLEKLLHHAGEVTDDLSIMKIAYKTEAELPLQKIPSAGDEYNRLVKEGIQEIRKKNLKVTRELFEKALSISDADPGLYKQLARICINQKDFSAASGYSESYVGKFPFDNEFLYYTSFTLRKIKEYSKAIDYSERLRSREPENIRNLKHLVELYRLVGNRSKFRSIMTNLKALVAEKEARDEDLDQDVSSETILV
;
A
#
# COMPACT_ATOMS: atom_id res chain seq x y z
N MET A 1 -32.11 75.30 -4.38
CA MET A 1 -31.68 74.56 -5.58
C MET A 1 -32.85 74.36 -6.52
N SER A 2 -32.66 74.68 -7.80
CA SER A 2 -33.59 74.29 -8.88
C SER A 2 -33.75 72.76 -8.93
N PHE A 3 -34.89 72.24 -9.38
CA PHE A 3 -35.11 70.81 -9.63
C PHE A 3 -33.96 70.20 -10.45
N ARG A 4 -33.43 70.98 -11.40
CA ARG A 4 -32.24 70.69 -12.21
C ARG A 4 -30.97 70.44 -11.39
N GLN A 5 -30.70 71.28 -10.40
CA GLN A 5 -29.50 71.18 -9.55
C GLN A 5 -29.59 70.03 -8.55
N LYS A 6 -30.80 69.70 -8.07
CA LYS A 6 -31.01 68.57 -7.16
C LYS A 6 -30.79 67.23 -7.87
N ILE A 7 -31.30 67.07 -9.09
CA ILE A 7 -31.13 65.85 -9.90
C ILE A 7 -29.65 65.61 -10.23
N PHE A 8 -28.95 66.64 -10.72
CA PHE A 8 -27.53 66.54 -11.07
C PHE A 8 -26.64 66.15 -9.88
N LEU A 9 -26.89 66.73 -8.70
CA LEU A 9 -26.08 66.49 -7.50
C LEU A 9 -26.35 65.12 -6.88
N ILE A 10 -27.61 64.65 -6.88
CA ILE A 10 -27.98 63.32 -6.39
C ILE A 10 -27.38 62.22 -7.28
N LEU A 11 -27.48 62.37 -8.61
CA LEU A 11 -26.90 61.41 -9.57
C LEU A 11 -25.38 61.36 -9.50
N SER A 12 -24.70 62.51 -9.34
CA SER A 12 -23.24 62.53 -9.26
C SER A 12 -22.73 61.94 -7.94
N ALA A 13 -23.41 62.19 -6.83
CA ALA A 13 -23.01 61.69 -5.50
C ALA A 13 -23.23 60.18 -5.34
N SER A 14 -24.32 59.61 -5.87
CA SER A 14 -24.59 58.17 -5.78
C SER A 14 -23.60 57.35 -6.61
N GLN A 15 -23.17 57.86 -7.76
CA GLN A 15 -22.23 57.18 -8.66
C GLN A 15 -20.79 57.20 -8.13
N LEU A 16 -20.37 58.31 -7.49
CA LEU A 16 -19.07 58.39 -6.83
C LEU A 16 -18.94 57.35 -5.71
N PHE A 17 -20.02 57.14 -4.95
CA PHE A 17 -20.08 56.15 -3.88
C PHE A 17 -19.97 54.70 -4.42
N LEU A 18 -20.61 54.40 -5.56
CA LEU A 18 -20.52 53.09 -6.21
C LEU A 18 -19.10 52.80 -6.72
N VAL A 19 -18.43 53.76 -7.36
CA VAL A 19 -17.05 53.61 -7.85
C VAL A 19 -16.08 53.39 -6.67
N LEU A 20 -16.29 54.06 -5.55
CA LEU A 20 -15.49 53.88 -4.33
C LEU A 20 -15.64 52.47 -3.74
N ILE A 21 -16.87 51.94 -3.68
CA ILE A 21 -17.13 50.57 -3.22
C ILE A 21 -16.46 49.56 -4.16
N LEU A 22 -16.61 49.74 -5.48
CA LEU A 22 -16.08 48.82 -6.47
C LEU A 22 -14.54 48.81 -6.45
N ALA A 23 -13.92 49.99 -6.34
CA ALA A 23 -12.47 50.12 -6.14
C ALA A 23 -12.00 49.40 -4.86
N PHE A 24 -12.71 49.57 -3.74
CA PHE A 24 -12.36 48.91 -2.48
C PHE A 24 -12.45 47.39 -2.57
N THR A 25 -13.52 46.84 -3.15
CA THR A 25 -13.68 45.38 -3.34
C THR A 25 -12.61 44.79 -4.27
N PHE A 26 -12.21 45.54 -5.30
CA PHE A 26 -11.20 45.10 -6.25
C PHE A 26 -9.79 45.07 -5.64
N ILE A 27 -9.44 46.05 -4.80
CA ILE A 27 -8.20 46.05 -4.01
C ILE A 27 -8.13 44.77 -3.17
N GLN A 28 -9.20 44.45 -2.44
CA GLN A 28 -9.24 43.25 -1.59
C GLN A 28 -9.12 41.94 -2.39
N MET A 29 -9.71 41.88 -3.58
CA MET A 29 -9.63 40.70 -4.44
C MET A 29 -8.20 40.47 -4.97
N ILE A 30 -7.53 41.51 -5.45
CA ILE A 30 -6.15 41.41 -5.97
C ILE A 30 -5.18 40.97 -4.87
N ASP A 31 -5.31 41.51 -3.67
CA ASP A 31 -4.44 41.13 -2.55
C ASP A 31 -4.60 39.64 -2.19
N ARG A 32 -5.83 39.12 -2.22
CA ARG A 32 -6.10 37.69 -1.96
C ARG A 32 -5.52 36.78 -3.04
N VAL A 33 -5.73 37.13 -4.31
CA VAL A 33 -5.27 36.34 -5.47
C VAL A 33 -3.74 36.29 -5.56
N LYS A 34 -3.03 37.31 -5.07
CA LYS A 34 -1.57 37.36 -5.11
C LYS A 34 -0.87 36.55 -4.03
N ASN A 35 -1.39 36.53 -2.80
CA ASN A 35 -0.66 35.97 -1.66
C ASN A 35 -0.72 34.44 -1.62
N GLU A 36 -1.90 33.86 -1.87
CA GLU A 36 -2.14 32.42 -1.71
C GLU A 36 -1.26 31.52 -2.63
N PRO A 37 -1.05 31.85 -3.92
CA PRO A 37 -0.17 31.04 -4.78
C PRO A 37 1.30 31.11 -4.37
N GLN A 38 1.75 32.24 -3.82
CA GLN A 38 3.16 32.44 -3.45
C GLN A 38 3.51 31.75 -2.15
N ASP A 39 2.61 31.80 -1.18
CA ASP A 39 2.76 31.06 0.08
C ASP A 39 2.79 29.54 -0.20
N LYS A 40 1.97 29.08 -1.16
CA LYS A 40 2.02 27.69 -1.62
C LYS A 40 3.36 27.32 -2.29
N ARG A 41 3.86 28.15 -3.22
CA ARG A 41 5.16 27.94 -3.87
C ARG A 41 6.31 27.89 -2.86
N ALA A 42 6.23 28.72 -1.82
CA ALA A 42 7.22 28.74 -0.77
C ALA A 42 7.19 27.46 0.08
N LEU A 43 5.99 26.98 0.43
CA LEU A 43 5.80 25.72 1.14
C LEU A 43 6.33 24.53 0.34
N ASP A 44 6.03 24.47 -0.96
CA ASP A 44 6.52 23.43 -1.87
C ASP A 44 8.06 23.35 -1.87
N LYS A 45 8.74 24.51 -1.83
CA LYS A 45 10.21 24.56 -1.75
C LYS A 45 10.78 24.07 -0.41
N SER A 46 10.05 24.25 0.69
CA SER A 46 10.41 23.63 1.97
C SER A 46 10.28 22.10 1.92
N VAL A 47 9.29 21.58 1.19
CA VAL A 47 9.12 20.14 0.98
C VAL A 47 10.24 19.57 0.10
N ASP A 48 10.63 20.29 -0.96
CA ASP A 48 11.74 19.89 -1.83
C ASP A 48 13.08 19.83 -1.08
N PHE A 49 13.32 20.75 -0.14
CA PHE A 49 14.48 20.69 0.76
C PHE A 49 14.50 19.39 1.58
N GLN A 50 13.36 18.94 2.11
CA GLN A 50 13.26 17.68 2.86
C GLN A 50 13.52 16.45 1.98
N LYS A 51 13.03 16.48 0.74
CA LYS A 51 13.27 15.40 -0.23
C LYS A 51 14.75 15.29 -0.57
N GLU A 52 15.42 16.41 -0.84
CA GLU A 52 16.86 16.43 -1.16
C GLU A 52 17.69 15.89 0.03
N LEU A 53 17.36 16.29 1.26
CA LEU A 53 18.01 15.76 2.46
C LEU A 53 17.86 14.23 2.59
N ARG A 54 16.64 13.72 2.38
CA ARG A 54 16.39 12.27 2.45
C ARG A 54 17.18 11.52 1.38
N HIS A 55 17.21 12.04 0.15
CA HIS A 55 18.00 11.47 -0.94
C HIS A 55 19.50 11.41 -0.63
N LYS A 56 20.06 12.50 -0.07
CA LYS A 56 21.46 12.52 0.36
C LYS A 56 21.73 11.57 1.52
N GLU A 57 20.80 11.47 2.47
CA GLU A 57 20.91 10.53 3.58
C GLU A 57 20.99 9.07 3.09
N GLU A 58 20.11 8.68 2.16
CA GLU A 58 20.10 7.34 1.58
C GLU A 58 21.39 7.03 0.81
N THR A 59 21.91 8.01 0.06
CA THR A 59 23.18 7.89 -0.68
C THR A 59 24.36 7.66 0.27
N ILE A 60 24.43 8.43 1.35
CA ILE A 60 25.48 8.30 2.38
C ILE A 60 25.33 6.95 3.12
N ARG A 61 24.10 6.50 3.37
CA ARG A 61 23.82 5.21 4.01
C ARG A 61 24.24 4.03 3.15
N PHE A 62 24.04 4.11 1.84
CA PHE A 62 24.54 3.11 0.91
C PHE A 62 26.07 3.05 0.92
N LEU A 63 26.73 4.21 0.88
CA LEU A 63 28.19 4.29 0.99
C LEU A 63 28.71 3.63 2.27
N LEU A 64 28.12 3.92 3.44
CA LEU A 64 28.59 3.33 4.69
C LEU A 64 28.49 1.79 4.68
N LYS A 65 27.41 1.24 4.13
CA LYS A 65 27.27 -0.22 3.92
C LYS A 65 28.33 -0.78 2.97
N GLU A 66 28.73 -0.02 1.96
CA GLU A 66 29.77 -0.43 1.02
C GLU A 66 31.17 -0.41 1.68
N LEU A 67 31.45 0.61 2.50
CA LEU A 67 32.69 0.70 3.29
C LEU A 67 32.82 -0.48 4.26
N GLU A 68 31.72 -0.92 4.87
CA GLU A 68 31.67 -2.10 5.76
C GLU A 68 31.95 -3.43 5.03
N ARG A 69 31.55 -3.54 3.76
CA ARG A 69 31.76 -4.74 2.93
C ARG A 69 33.18 -4.81 2.35
N ASN A 70 33.82 -3.67 2.15
CA ASN A 70 35.16 -3.61 1.58
C ASN A 70 36.24 -3.84 2.65
N SER A 71 36.76 -5.06 2.72
CA SER A 71 37.76 -5.49 3.71
C SER A 71 39.03 -4.62 3.73
N LYS A 72 39.48 -4.12 2.58
CA LYS A 72 40.64 -3.21 2.49
C LYS A 72 40.34 -1.90 3.21
N THR A 73 39.22 -1.27 2.87
CA THR A 73 38.82 0.03 3.43
C THR A 73 38.58 -0.06 4.93
N LEU A 74 37.87 -1.11 5.36
CA LEU A 74 37.62 -1.37 6.77
C LEU A 74 38.93 -1.55 7.56
N SER A 75 39.87 -2.33 7.02
CA SER A 75 41.17 -2.54 7.68
C SER A 75 41.99 -1.25 7.85
N ILE A 76 41.92 -0.33 6.87
CA ILE A 76 42.61 0.97 6.94
C ILE A 76 41.97 1.87 7.99
N LEU A 77 40.63 1.91 8.05
CA LEU A 77 39.90 2.72 9.02
C LEU A 77 40.11 2.22 10.45
N GLU A 78 40.06 0.90 10.66
CA GLU A 78 40.25 0.29 11.98
C GLU A 78 41.70 0.42 12.48
N SER A 79 42.68 0.10 11.65
CA SER A 79 44.11 0.26 12.02
C SER A 79 44.48 1.74 12.21
N GLY A 80 43.91 2.61 11.39
CA GLY A 80 44.11 4.04 11.44
C GLY A 80 43.46 4.75 12.64
N SER A 81 42.42 4.16 13.24
CA SER A 81 41.75 4.70 14.44
C SER A 81 42.68 4.84 15.66
N ASN A 82 43.78 4.08 15.70
CA ASN A 82 44.82 4.16 16.73
C ASN A 82 46.14 4.78 16.22
N ASN A 83 46.29 4.96 14.90
CA ASN A 83 47.52 5.50 14.30
C ASN A 83 47.21 6.40 13.11
N ARG A 84 47.30 7.72 13.35
CA ARG A 84 47.05 8.78 12.36
C ARG A 84 47.90 8.67 11.10
N ALA A 85 49.14 8.19 11.19
CA ALA A 85 50.04 8.09 10.04
C ALA A 85 49.51 7.11 8.97
N ILE A 86 48.74 6.10 9.37
CA ILE A 86 48.12 5.14 8.45
C ILE A 86 47.04 5.83 7.62
N LEU A 87 46.17 6.62 8.26
CA LEU A 87 45.10 7.36 7.58
C LEU A 87 45.67 8.44 6.64
N ASP A 88 46.74 9.11 7.06
CA ASP A 88 47.42 10.13 6.26
C ASP A 88 48.05 9.52 5.00
N SER A 89 48.64 8.33 5.11
CA SER A 89 49.22 7.61 3.96
C SER A 89 48.19 7.16 2.90
N GLN A 90 46.90 7.08 3.29
CA GLN A 90 45.79 6.67 2.44
C GLN A 90 44.86 7.83 2.07
N ARG A 91 45.28 9.08 2.29
CA ARG A 91 44.44 10.26 2.11
C ARG A 91 43.83 10.36 0.71
N ASP A 92 44.62 10.17 -0.34
CA ASP A 92 44.15 10.29 -1.72
C ASP A 92 43.07 9.26 -2.07
N TYR A 93 43.15 8.07 -1.47
CA TYR A 93 42.14 7.03 -1.63
C TYR A 93 40.77 7.47 -1.09
N PHE A 94 40.75 8.02 0.13
CA PHE A 94 39.50 8.50 0.73
C PHE A 94 39.00 9.80 0.10
N LEU A 95 39.88 10.69 -0.37
CA LEU A 95 39.47 11.85 -1.19
C LEU A 95 38.80 11.42 -2.50
N GLY A 96 39.25 10.30 -3.10
CA GLY A 96 38.58 9.69 -4.26
C GLY A 96 37.16 9.22 -3.94
N ILE A 97 36.97 8.53 -2.81
CA ILE A 97 35.64 8.13 -2.32
C ILE A 97 34.77 9.36 -2.06
N MET A 98 35.31 10.37 -1.38
CA MET A 98 34.57 11.59 -1.10
C MET A 98 34.09 12.28 -2.40
N LYS A 99 34.93 12.33 -3.43
CA LYS A 99 34.56 12.89 -4.74
C LYS A 99 33.48 12.06 -5.46
N GLN A 100 33.55 10.73 -5.38
CA GLN A 100 32.61 9.83 -6.04
C GLN A 100 31.18 9.94 -5.45
N TYR A 101 31.07 10.10 -4.13
CA TYR A 101 29.78 10.17 -3.43
C TYR A 101 29.39 11.60 -3.02
N ASP A 102 30.05 12.63 -3.58
CA ASP A 102 29.78 14.06 -3.32
C ASP A 102 29.82 14.42 -1.81
N LEU A 103 30.74 13.79 -1.07
CA LEU A 103 30.93 14.03 0.37
C LEU A 103 31.83 15.24 0.61
N SER A 104 31.43 16.06 1.58
CA SER A 104 32.24 17.19 2.08
C SER A 104 32.94 16.87 3.40
N ILE A 105 32.41 15.88 4.15
CA ILE A 105 32.86 15.52 5.49
C ILE A 105 33.16 14.03 5.52
N PHE A 106 34.36 13.70 6.01
CA PHE A 106 34.76 12.34 6.35
C PHE A 106 35.74 12.42 7.52
N GLU A 107 35.38 11.80 8.63
CA GLU A 107 36.13 11.77 9.88
C GLU A 107 36.20 10.34 10.45
N VAL A 108 37.30 10.06 11.12
CA VAL A 108 37.48 8.85 11.94
C VAL A 108 37.55 9.27 13.39
N ILE A 109 36.72 8.65 14.24
CA ILE A 109 36.57 8.98 15.65
C ILE A 109 36.92 7.73 16.46
N SER A 110 37.71 7.87 17.51
CA SER A 110 38.09 6.77 18.40
C SER A 110 36.90 6.26 19.21
N ALA A 111 37.03 5.07 19.80
CA ALA A 111 36.03 4.51 20.74
C ALA A 111 35.77 5.39 21.97
N SER A 112 36.68 6.33 22.28
CA SER A 112 36.50 7.33 23.34
C SER A 112 35.71 8.58 22.91
N GLY A 113 35.30 8.67 21.64
CA GLY A 113 34.61 9.83 21.08
C GLY A 113 35.51 10.98 20.63
N LYS A 114 36.85 10.83 20.70
CA LYS A 114 37.81 11.82 20.18
C LYS A 114 38.07 11.66 18.70
N VAL A 115 38.11 12.77 17.95
CA VAL A 115 38.41 12.76 16.51
C VAL A 115 39.89 12.45 16.27
N VAL A 116 40.14 11.39 15.51
CA VAL A 116 41.49 10.89 15.20
C VAL A 116 42.02 11.52 13.92
N TYR A 117 41.17 11.62 12.89
CA TYR A 117 41.55 12.18 11.60
C TYR A 117 40.35 12.72 10.82
N ARG A 118 40.59 13.73 9.99
CA ARG A 118 39.62 14.31 9.05
C ARG A 118 40.24 14.34 7.66
N PHE A 119 39.70 13.57 6.72
CA PHE A 119 40.27 13.52 5.36
C PHE A 119 40.13 14.86 4.62
N HIS A 120 39.06 15.60 4.93
CA HIS A 120 38.78 16.93 4.37
C HIS A 120 39.59 18.05 5.03
N ARG A 121 40.06 17.87 6.28
CA ARG A 121 40.88 18.86 6.99
C ARG A 121 41.85 18.21 7.99
N PRO A 122 42.95 17.60 7.52
CA PRO A 122 43.84 16.78 8.37
C PRO A 122 44.48 17.53 9.54
N ALA A 123 44.64 18.85 9.44
CA ALA A 123 45.23 19.68 10.47
C ALA A 123 44.37 19.79 11.74
N ASP A 124 43.06 19.57 11.64
CA ASP A 124 42.13 19.65 12.76
C ASP A 124 41.88 18.23 13.31
N PHE A 125 42.33 17.93 14.52
CA PHE A 125 42.12 16.64 15.19
C PHE A 125 42.20 16.77 16.72
N GLY A 126 41.78 15.71 17.43
CA GLY A 126 41.90 15.61 18.90
C GLY A 126 40.75 16.22 19.69
N ASP A 127 39.79 16.88 19.04
CA ASP A 127 38.58 17.37 19.69
C ASP A 127 37.68 16.20 20.13
N ASP A 128 37.01 16.40 21.28
CA ASP A 128 36.12 15.42 21.88
C ASP A 128 34.68 15.66 21.41
N LYS A 129 34.10 14.66 20.74
CA LYS A 129 32.73 14.65 20.25
C LYS A 129 31.83 13.66 20.99
N SER A 130 32.30 13.03 22.08
CA SER A 130 31.52 12.07 22.88
C SER A 130 30.20 12.63 23.43
N LYS A 131 30.09 13.96 23.53
CA LYS A 131 28.87 14.67 23.98
C LYS A 131 27.85 14.92 22.86
N GLN A 132 28.21 14.69 21.60
CA GLN A 132 27.28 14.84 20.49
C GLN A 132 26.33 13.64 20.45
N LYS A 133 25.02 13.90 20.38
CA LYS A 133 24.00 12.84 20.38
C LYS A 133 24.18 11.85 19.23
N ILE A 134 24.55 12.33 18.04
CA ILE A 134 24.82 11.46 16.88
C ILE A 134 25.99 10.48 17.15
N VAL A 135 27.02 10.94 17.85
CA VAL A 135 28.19 10.13 18.23
C VAL A 135 27.82 9.15 19.35
N GLN A 136 26.98 9.54 20.31
CA GLN A 136 26.50 8.65 21.37
C GLN A 136 25.68 7.48 20.83
N GLU A 137 24.76 7.72 19.89
CA GLU A 137 24.00 6.65 19.23
C GLU A 137 24.93 5.68 18.49
N ALA A 138 25.97 6.19 17.83
CA ALA A 138 26.97 5.36 17.15
C ALA A 138 27.86 4.57 18.11
N LEU A 139 28.28 5.14 19.25
CA LEU A 139 28.98 4.39 20.30
C LEU A 139 28.11 3.28 20.91
N ASN A 140 26.78 3.46 20.91
CA ASN A 140 25.80 2.44 21.29
C ASN A 140 25.50 1.41 20.18
N GLY A 141 26.26 1.44 19.07
CA GLY A 141 26.15 0.46 18.00
C GLY A 141 25.10 0.79 16.92
N LYS A 142 24.49 1.99 16.93
CA LYS A 142 23.45 2.38 15.97
C LYS A 142 23.97 3.35 14.91
N ILE A 143 23.55 3.16 13.66
CA ILE A 143 23.76 4.17 12.62
C ILE A 143 22.77 5.33 12.87
N ALA A 144 23.30 6.54 12.97
CA ALA A 144 22.50 7.74 13.24
C ALA A 144 22.78 8.83 12.20
N SER A 145 21.74 9.59 11.84
CA SER A 145 21.79 10.73 10.92
C SER A 145 21.19 11.96 11.60
N THR A 146 21.80 13.13 11.38
CA THR A 146 21.20 14.41 11.80
C THR A 146 21.85 15.59 11.08
N LEU A 147 21.12 16.70 11.03
CA LEU A 147 21.67 18.01 10.66
C LEU A 147 22.36 18.63 11.87
N GLU A 148 23.61 19.05 11.71
CA GLU A 148 24.38 19.69 12.77
C GLU A 148 25.18 20.88 12.24
N LEU A 149 25.55 21.79 13.13
CA LEU A 149 26.55 22.80 12.83
C LEU A 149 27.94 22.33 13.26
N GLY A 150 28.90 22.52 12.36
CA GLY A 150 30.31 22.28 12.64
C GLY A 150 31.19 23.38 12.06
N HIS A 151 32.50 23.16 12.10
CA HIS A 151 33.49 24.10 11.56
C HIS A 151 33.30 24.37 10.06
N SER A 152 32.80 23.39 9.30
CA SER A 152 32.50 23.51 7.87
C SER A 152 31.09 24.04 7.57
N GLY A 153 30.35 24.48 8.59
CA GLY A 153 28.96 24.93 8.46
C GLY A 153 27.92 23.86 8.81
N LEU A 154 26.68 24.10 8.37
CA LEU A 154 25.57 23.17 8.53
C LEU A 154 25.83 21.97 7.62
N GLY A 155 25.72 20.76 8.16
CA GLY A 155 25.92 19.56 7.36
C GLY A 155 25.00 18.44 7.80
N LEU A 156 24.52 17.69 6.81
CA LEU A 156 23.89 16.39 7.01
C LEU A 156 24.99 15.40 7.33
N ARG A 157 25.05 14.96 8.59
CA ARG A 157 26.07 14.04 9.09
C ARG A 157 25.44 12.70 9.39
N MET A 158 26.19 11.64 9.11
CA MET A 158 25.85 10.29 9.45
C MET A 158 27.04 9.58 10.08
N THR A 159 26.80 8.85 11.17
CA THR A 159 27.82 8.11 11.90
C THR A 159 27.53 6.61 11.85
N SER A 160 28.56 5.79 11.61
CA SER A 160 28.48 4.33 11.72
C SER A 160 29.60 3.78 12.61
N PRO A 161 29.32 2.80 13.49
CA PRO A 161 30.33 2.10 14.26
C PRO A 161 31.16 1.13 13.40
N LEU A 162 32.45 1.03 13.73
CA LEU A 162 33.39 0.02 13.23
C LEU A 162 33.51 -1.14 14.22
N ARG A 163 34.08 -2.27 13.79
CA ARG A 163 34.12 -3.51 14.61
C ARG A 163 34.99 -3.37 15.85
N ASN A 164 35.98 -2.49 15.81
CA ASN A 164 36.87 -2.20 16.94
C ASN A 164 36.30 -1.14 17.92
N GLY A 165 35.04 -0.72 17.74
CA GLY A 165 34.38 0.29 18.57
C GLY A 165 34.71 1.74 18.20
N SER A 166 35.62 1.98 17.26
CA SER A 166 35.81 3.31 16.65
C SER A 166 34.68 3.63 15.67
N LEU A 167 34.52 4.89 15.28
CA LEU A 167 33.40 5.34 14.46
C LEU A 167 33.90 6.04 13.20
N VAL A 168 33.07 5.98 12.16
CA VAL A 168 33.21 6.82 10.97
C VAL A 168 32.08 7.81 10.94
N LEU A 169 32.41 9.08 10.73
CA LEU A 169 31.44 10.14 10.48
C LEU A 169 31.64 10.64 9.04
N VAL A 170 30.59 10.52 8.25
CA VAL A 170 30.54 11.04 6.88
C VAL A 170 29.42 12.05 6.75
N GLY A 171 29.51 12.94 5.78
CA GLY A 171 28.45 13.92 5.58
C GLY A 171 28.66 14.83 4.40
N GLN A 172 27.62 15.59 4.11
CA GLN A 172 27.61 16.64 3.10
C GLN A 172 27.26 17.97 3.75
N VAL A 173 28.00 19.02 3.40
CA VAL A 173 27.71 20.38 3.85
C VAL A 173 26.53 20.93 3.04
N VAL A 174 25.64 21.65 3.70
CA VAL A 174 24.56 22.41 3.08
C VAL A 174 25.18 23.70 2.55
N ASP A 175 25.88 23.60 1.43
CA ASP A 175 26.57 24.71 0.77
C ASP A 175 25.68 25.38 -0.29
N GLN A 176 26.27 26.31 -1.05
CA GLN A 176 25.55 27.02 -2.11
C GLN A 176 25.01 26.06 -3.16
N LYS A 177 25.82 25.08 -3.60
CA LYS A 177 25.45 24.07 -4.60
C LYS A 177 24.25 23.25 -4.13
N PHE A 178 24.22 22.87 -2.85
CA PHE A 178 23.06 22.18 -2.26
C PHE A 178 21.79 23.03 -2.33
N THR A 179 21.86 24.29 -1.93
CA THR A 179 20.70 25.20 -1.98
C THR A 179 20.26 25.53 -3.41
N GLU A 180 21.19 25.60 -4.37
CA GLU A 180 20.91 25.81 -5.79
C GLU A 180 20.11 24.65 -6.40
N ASN A 181 20.49 23.40 -6.08
CA ASN A 181 19.78 22.20 -6.53
C ASN A 181 18.29 22.20 -6.12
N ILE A 182 17.98 22.71 -4.92
CA ILE A 182 16.60 22.78 -4.41
C ILE A 182 15.81 23.88 -5.11
N THR A 183 16.44 25.04 -5.34
CA THR A 183 15.78 26.14 -6.05
C THR A 183 15.48 25.76 -7.50
N GLY A 184 16.43 25.13 -8.20
CA GLY A 184 16.27 24.55 -9.55
C GLY A 184 16.01 25.55 -10.69
N SER A 185 15.36 26.68 -10.42
CA SER A 185 15.02 27.75 -11.37
C SER A 185 15.68 29.08 -10.99
N THR A 186 15.76 30.01 -11.95
CA THR A 186 16.25 31.37 -11.73
C THR A 186 15.31 32.25 -10.90
N ASP A 187 14.09 31.79 -10.63
CA ASP A 187 13.00 32.63 -10.18
C ASP A 187 12.75 32.54 -8.67
N VAL A 188 13.43 31.60 -7.99
CA VAL A 188 13.37 31.45 -6.53
C VAL A 188 14.79 31.45 -5.98
N HIS A 189 15.06 32.34 -5.04
CA HIS A 189 16.33 32.39 -4.33
C HIS A 189 16.10 32.04 -2.86
N MET A 190 17.00 31.25 -2.28
CA MET A 190 16.86 30.71 -0.93
C MET A 190 18.07 31.08 -0.09
N ALA A 191 17.83 31.43 1.17
CA ALA A 191 18.84 31.54 2.21
C ALA A 191 18.39 30.77 3.45
N ILE A 192 19.33 30.10 4.10
CA ILE A 192 19.08 29.34 5.32
C ILE A 192 19.74 30.07 6.47
N TYR A 193 18.97 30.29 7.53
CA TYR A 193 19.43 30.86 8.78
C TYR A 193 19.29 29.85 9.91
N GLU A 194 20.21 29.93 10.87
CA GLU A 194 19.99 29.37 12.20
C GLU A 194 20.01 30.54 13.18
N LYS A 195 18.86 30.83 13.81
CA LYS A 195 18.67 32.09 14.55
C LYS A 195 19.04 33.27 13.64
N ASP A 196 19.99 34.14 14.02
CA ASP A 196 20.43 35.27 13.19
C ASP A 196 21.67 34.99 12.31
N LYS A 197 22.20 33.76 12.32
CA LYS A 197 23.39 33.43 11.55
C LYS A 197 23.01 32.87 10.18
N GLN A 198 23.41 33.56 9.12
CA GLN A 198 23.29 33.06 7.75
C GLN A 198 24.19 31.82 7.58
N ILE A 199 23.61 30.73 7.11
CA ILE A 199 24.27 29.44 6.93
C ILE A 199 24.64 29.20 5.47
N SER A 200 23.67 29.32 4.57
CA SER A 200 23.87 29.08 3.13
C SER A 200 22.91 29.94 2.31
N VAL A 201 23.29 30.17 1.05
CA VAL A 201 22.51 30.93 0.06
C VAL A 201 22.61 30.26 -1.30
N SER A 202 21.53 30.32 -2.07
CA SER A 202 21.44 29.73 -3.41
C SER A 202 22.01 30.61 -4.52
N GLY A 203 22.66 31.75 -4.21
CA GLY A 203 23.30 32.60 -5.22
C GLY A 203 23.54 34.06 -4.82
N ASP A 204 24.26 34.77 -5.69
CA ASP A 204 24.72 36.14 -5.44
C ASP A 204 23.60 37.17 -5.27
N ARG A 205 22.46 36.95 -5.95
CA ARG A 205 21.32 37.90 -5.89
C ARG A 205 20.77 38.05 -4.49
N ILE A 206 20.43 36.94 -3.84
CA ILE A 206 19.92 36.95 -2.46
C ILE A 206 21.03 37.34 -1.48
N GLN A 207 22.28 36.90 -1.72
CA GLN A 207 23.42 37.30 -0.89
C GLN A 207 23.61 38.82 -0.86
N ASN A 208 23.51 39.50 -2.00
CA ASN A 208 23.67 40.94 -2.09
C ASN A 208 22.52 41.70 -1.44
N TYR A 209 21.30 41.17 -1.51
CA TYR A 209 20.16 41.75 -0.80
C TYR A 209 20.33 41.64 0.73
N LEU A 210 20.69 40.45 1.22
CA LEU A 210 20.81 40.14 2.65
C LEU A 210 22.00 40.85 3.34
N LYS A 211 23.06 41.20 2.60
CA LYS A 211 24.20 41.98 3.15
C LYS A 211 23.77 43.25 3.88
N ASN A 212 22.69 43.89 3.40
CA ASN A 212 22.19 45.16 3.95
C ASN A 212 20.89 44.99 4.74
N HIS A 213 20.36 43.76 4.85
CA HIS A 213 19.07 43.47 5.48
C HIS A 213 19.21 42.29 6.45
N PRO A 214 19.49 42.54 7.74
CA PRO A 214 19.58 41.47 8.73
C PRO A 214 18.22 40.77 8.90
N LEU A 215 18.23 39.51 9.33
CA LEU A 215 17.01 38.69 9.48
C LEU A 215 15.91 39.35 10.33
N SER A 216 16.30 40.12 11.35
CA SER A 216 15.38 40.86 12.22
C SER A 216 14.62 42.00 11.52
N SER A 217 15.15 42.55 10.41
CA SER A 217 14.48 43.58 9.63
C SER A 217 13.58 43.03 8.52
N LEU A 218 13.71 41.73 8.20
CA LEU A 218 12.94 41.07 7.15
C LEU A 218 11.52 40.75 7.63
N LYS A 219 10.54 41.42 7.04
CA LYS A 219 9.12 41.15 7.27
C LYS A 219 8.64 39.97 6.42
N ASN A 220 7.97 39.02 7.06
CA ASN A 220 7.33 37.91 6.34
C ASN A 220 6.19 38.42 5.44
N GLY A 221 6.08 37.89 4.23
CA GLY A 221 5.08 38.30 3.24
C GLY A 221 5.31 39.70 2.65
N SER A 222 6.56 40.19 2.63
CA SER A 222 6.87 41.53 2.12
C SER A 222 7.22 41.53 0.64
N ARG A 223 6.88 42.61 -0.06
CA ARG A 223 7.24 42.84 -1.47
C ARG A 223 8.18 44.03 -1.59
N PHE A 224 9.22 43.89 -2.41
CA PHE A 224 10.19 44.96 -2.65
C PHE A 224 10.77 44.90 -4.06
N ALA A 225 11.34 46.02 -4.49
CA ALA A 225 12.11 46.10 -5.72
C ALA A 225 13.61 46.00 -5.40
N PHE A 226 14.33 45.17 -6.14
CA PHE A 226 15.78 45.02 -6.02
C PHE A 226 16.38 44.68 -7.37
N ASP A 227 17.46 45.38 -7.75
CA ASP A 227 18.19 45.15 -9.01
C ASP A 227 17.29 45.11 -10.28
N GLY A 228 16.32 46.02 -10.35
CA GLY A 228 15.39 46.13 -11.49
C GLY A 228 14.28 45.07 -11.55
N LYS A 229 14.19 44.19 -10.55
CA LYS A 229 13.16 43.15 -10.42
C LYS A 229 12.31 43.35 -9.16
N TYR A 230 11.13 42.73 -9.15
CA TYR A 230 10.22 42.75 -8.01
C TYR A 230 10.20 41.38 -7.35
N TYR A 231 10.32 41.36 -6.02
CA TYR A 231 10.41 40.12 -5.25
C TYR A 231 9.36 40.05 -4.16
N TYR A 232 8.86 38.83 -3.92
CA TYR A 232 8.12 38.45 -2.73
C TYR A 232 9.04 37.70 -1.78
N LEU A 233 9.10 38.17 -0.53
CA LEU A 233 9.90 37.57 0.53
C LEU A 233 9.03 36.92 1.57
N THR A 234 9.33 35.65 1.83
CA THR A 234 8.65 34.84 2.82
C THR A 234 9.63 34.02 3.64
N ARG A 235 9.22 33.74 4.87
CA ARG A 235 10.02 33.09 5.90
C ARG A 235 9.29 31.84 6.35
N ILE A 236 9.94 30.70 6.25
CA ILE A 236 9.38 29.41 6.64
C ILE A 236 10.25 28.81 7.75
N PRO A 237 9.69 28.55 8.95
CA PRO A 237 10.40 27.83 9.98
C PRO A 237 10.54 26.35 9.57
N TYR A 238 11.72 25.79 9.77
CA TYR A 238 11.98 24.37 9.60
C TYR A 238 12.11 23.71 10.98
N GLU A 239 11.13 22.89 11.32
CA GLU A 239 11.18 22.05 12.51
C GLU A 239 12.03 20.81 12.23
N ASN A 240 13.21 20.78 12.84
CA ASN A 240 14.08 19.62 12.77
C ASN A 240 13.50 18.45 13.58
N LYS A 241 13.34 17.29 12.93
CA LYS A 241 12.92 16.03 13.59
C LYS A 241 14.09 15.11 13.98
N GLY A 242 15.34 15.59 13.82
CA GLY A 242 16.56 14.84 14.12
C GLY A 242 17.04 14.96 15.56
N LEU A 243 18.27 14.50 15.80
CA LEU A 243 18.89 14.46 17.15
C LEU A 243 19.31 15.85 17.68
N THR A 244 19.06 16.93 16.95
CA THR A 244 19.59 18.27 17.25
C THR A 244 18.51 19.34 17.36
N ASN A 245 18.73 20.29 18.27
CA ASN A 245 17.79 21.38 18.55
C ASN A 245 18.05 22.61 17.66
N LEU A 246 18.23 22.39 16.35
CA LEU A 246 18.42 23.48 15.39
C LEU A 246 17.08 24.16 15.10
N ALA A 247 17.04 25.47 15.22
CA ALA A 247 15.92 26.31 14.79
C ALA A 247 16.30 26.94 13.46
N LEU A 248 16.09 26.18 12.38
CA LEU A 248 16.39 26.64 11.02
C LEU A 248 15.24 27.48 10.49
N GLU A 249 15.57 28.55 9.77
CA GLU A 249 14.61 29.41 9.12
C GLU A 249 15.01 29.63 7.67
N PHE A 250 14.08 29.35 6.75
CA PHE A 250 14.28 29.53 5.32
C PHE A 250 13.73 30.88 4.90
N VAL A 251 14.60 31.70 4.32
CA VAL A 251 14.24 32.97 3.70
C VAL A 251 14.19 32.76 2.19
N LEU A 252 13.01 32.89 1.63
CA LEU A 252 12.75 32.71 0.20
C LEU A 252 12.47 34.07 -0.43
N MET A 253 13.17 34.36 -1.52
CA MET A 253 13.01 35.55 -2.35
C MET A 253 12.55 35.10 -3.74
N ILE A 254 11.26 35.27 -4.03
CA ILE A 254 10.60 34.79 -5.26
C ILE A 254 10.44 35.96 -6.24
N ASP A 255 10.91 35.80 -7.47
CA ASP A 255 10.75 36.78 -8.53
C ASP A 255 9.27 36.89 -8.95
N GLU A 256 8.70 38.07 -8.73
CA GLU A 256 7.34 38.43 -9.09
C GLU A 256 7.31 39.52 -10.17
N THR A 257 8.39 39.74 -10.92
CA THR A 257 8.48 40.86 -11.88
C THR A 257 7.34 40.83 -12.89
N GLU A 258 7.03 39.65 -13.45
CA GLU A 258 5.91 39.47 -14.39
C GLU A 258 4.54 39.68 -13.72
N LEU A 259 4.38 39.23 -12.48
CA LEU A 259 3.14 39.44 -11.72
C LEU A 259 2.95 40.93 -11.41
N HIS A 260 4.04 41.63 -11.05
CA HIS A 260 4.02 43.05 -10.74
C HIS A 260 3.69 43.89 -11.97
N THR A 261 4.35 43.66 -13.10
CA THR A 261 4.06 44.38 -14.36
C THR A 261 2.65 44.12 -14.85
N THR A 262 2.17 42.87 -14.77
CA THR A 262 0.79 42.52 -15.11
C THR A 262 -0.21 43.24 -14.20
N THR A 263 0.07 43.30 -12.89
CA THR A 263 -0.81 44.03 -11.96
C THR A 263 -0.79 45.54 -12.22
N GLN A 264 0.37 46.13 -12.48
CA GLN A 264 0.48 47.55 -12.79
C GLN A 264 -0.30 47.91 -14.06
N ASN A 265 -0.16 47.10 -15.10
CA ASN A 265 -0.92 47.27 -16.34
C ASN A 265 -2.42 47.16 -16.07
N LEU A 266 -2.85 46.17 -15.27
CA LEU A 266 -4.23 46.01 -14.84
C LEU A 266 -4.75 47.26 -14.09
N TRP A 267 -3.96 47.82 -13.17
CA TRP A 267 -4.30 49.07 -12.46
C TRP A 267 -4.44 50.27 -13.39
N ILE A 268 -3.54 50.39 -14.38
CA ILE A 268 -3.58 51.47 -15.37
C ILE A 268 -4.82 51.33 -16.25
N TYR A 269 -5.12 50.12 -16.74
CA TYR A 269 -6.31 49.87 -17.55
C TYR A 269 -7.60 50.12 -16.76
N CYS A 270 -7.68 49.65 -15.51
CA CYS A 270 -8.81 49.92 -14.63
C CYS A 270 -8.95 51.42 -14.31
N GLY A 271 -7.85 52.13 -14.09
CA GLY A 271 -7.85 53.58 -13.84
C GLY A 271 -8.30 54.39 -15.06
N LEU A 272 -7.82 54.04 -16.26
CA LEU A 272 -8.25 54.66 -17.51
C LEU A 272 -9.72 54.38 -17.82
N LEU A 273 -10.18 53.16 -17.54
CA LEU A 273 -11.58 52.77 -17.66
C LEU A 273 -12.46 53.54 -16.66
N ALA A 274 -12.04 53.65 -15.39
CA ALA A 274 -12.78 54.40 -14.39
C ALA A 274 -12.85 55.90 -14.71
N LEU A 275 -11.75 56.48 -15.22
CA LEU A 275 -11.70 57.88 -15.62
C LEU A 275 -12.58 58.15 -16.85
N SER A 276 -12.57 57.26 -17.84
CA SER A 276 -13.43 57.39 -19.03
C SER A 276 -14.91 57.25 -18.68
N ILE A 277 -15.26 56.32 -17.80
CA ILE A 277 -16.63 56.15 -17.29
C ILE A 277 -17.04 57.38 -16.47
N PHE A 278 -16.18 57.91 -15.60
CA PHE A 278 -16.47 59.09 -14.79
C PHE A 278 -16.70 60.35 -15.63
N ILE A 279 -15.85 60.61 -16.63
CA ILE A 279 -16.01 61.72 -17.56
C ILE A 279 -17.29 61.55 -18.40
N GLY A 280 -17.56 60.34 -18.88
CA GLY A 280 -18.78 60.01 -19.61
C GLY A 280 -20.05 60.28 -18.79
N ILE A 281 -20.09 59.83 -17.53
CA ILE A 281 -21.24 60.01 -16.64
C ILE A 281 -21.47 61.50 -16.32
N LEU A 282 -20.41 62.29 -16.12
CA LEU A 282 -20.51 63.71 -15.80
C LEU A 282 -21.06 64.52 -17.00
N LEU A 283 -20.66 64.13 -18.21
CA LEU A 283 -21.07 64.77 -19.46
C LEU A 283 -22.52 64.39 -19.85
N VAL A 284 -22.89 63.11 -19.69
CA VAL A 284 -24.27 62.63 -19.88
C VAL A 284 -25.22 63.26 -18.87
N SER A 285 -24.88 63.28 -17.57
CA SER A 285 -25.73 63.86 -16.51
C SER A 285 -26.01 65.36 -16.71
N TYR A 286 -25.07 66.10 -17.29
CA TYR A 286 -25.23 67.53 -17.59
C TYR A 286 -26.18 67.79 -18.78
N LEU A 287 -26.14 66.94 -19.82
CA LEU A 287 -27.01 67.03 -21.00
C LEU A 287 -28.43 66.53 -20.71
N PHE A 288 -28.56 65.40 -20.03
CA PHE A 288 -29.82 64.74 -19.66
C PHE A 288 -30.76 65.63 -18.83
N SER A 289 -30.17 66.38 -17.88
CA SER A 289 -30.92 67.26 -16.99
C SER A 289 -31.57 68.46 -17.70
N ARG A 290 -31.15 68.78 -18.93
CA ARG A 290 -31.69 69.90 -19.73
C ARG A 290 -32.85 69.48 -20.64
N ASP A 291 -32.91 68.22 -21.08
CA ASP A 291 -33.88 67.74 -22.08
C ASP A 291 -35.19 67.21 -21.48
N ILE A 292 -35.13 66.43 -20.39
CA ILE A 292 -36.30 65.81 -19.73
C ILE A 292 -37.39 66.82 -19.33
N ILE A 293 -37.03 68.05 -18.96
CA ILE A 293 -37.98 69.06 -18.46
C ILE A 293 -38.91 69.57 -19.58
N ASN A 294 -38.47 69.56 -20.84
CA ASN A 294 -39.25 70.09 -21.95
C ASN A 294 -40.16 69.04 -22.60
N ALA A 295 -39.84 67.74 -22.53
CA ALA A 295 -40.66 66.69 -23.13
C ALA A 295 -41.82 66.17 -22.25
N VAL A 296 -41.71 66.20 -20.93
CA VAL A 296 -42.78 65.71 -20.02
C VAL A 296 -44.11 66.47 -20.18
N LYS A 297 -44.09 67.71 -20.69
CA LYS A 297 -45.31 68.51 -20.95
C LYS A 297 -46.07 68.10 -22.23
N ALA A 298 -45.39 67.57 -23.23
CA ALA A 298 -45.99 67.19 -24.52
C ALA A 298 -46.66 65.80 -24.45
N LEU A 299 -46.04 64.83 -23.77
CA LEU A 299 -46.53 63.45 -23.66
C LEU A 299 -47.88 63.31 -22.93
N ASN A 300 -48.13 64.17 -21.95
CA ASN A 300 -49.34 64.12 -21.11
C ASN A 300 -50.63 64.54 -21.87
N PHE A 301 -50.49 65.16 -23.05
CA PHE A 301 -51.61 65.56 -23.91
C PHE A 301 -52.06 64.42 -24.85
N ALA A 302 -51.13 63.62 -25.36
CA ALA A 302 -51.39 62.51 -26.29
C ALA A 302 -52.06 61.29 -25.63
N MET A 303 -51.77 61.00 -24.36
CA MET A 303 -52.32 59.84 -23.64
C MET A 303 -53.85 59.86 -23.38
N LYS A 304 -54.54 60.98 -23.62
CA LYS A 304 -55.98 61.14 -23.30
C LYS A 304 -56.95 60.77 -24.42
N ASN A 305 -56.48 60.63 -25.67
CA ASN A 305 -57.34 60.39 -26.85
C ASN A 305 -56.72 59.31 -27.78
N PRO A 306 -56.96 58.01 -27.53
CA PRO A 306 -56.22 56.90 -28.14
C PRO A 306 -56.77 56.36 -29.47
N SER A 307 -57.66 57.10 -30.17
CA SER A 307 -58.33 56.63 -31.40
C SER A 307 -58.12 57.53 -32.62
N GLU A 308 -57.27 58.54 -32.54
CA GLU A 308 -56.88 59.38 -33.69
C GLU A 308 -55.46 59.04 -34.15
N ASP A 309 -55.21 59.27 -35.44
CA ASP A 309 -53.98 58.86 -36.13
C ASP A 309 -52.79 59.74 -35.71
N GLU A 310 -51.70 59.08 -35.27
CA GLU A 310 -50.71 59.62 -34.32
C GLU A 310 -49.67 60.59 -34.90
N THR A 311 -49.70 60.86 -36.20
CA THR A 311 -48.63 61.60 -36.90
C THR A 311 -48.70 63.12 -36.75
N THR A 312 -49.70 63.68 -36.06
CA THR A 312 -49.91 65.15 -35.99
C THR A 312 -49.74 65.79 -34.61
N ILE A 313 -49.45 65.02 -33.55
CA ILE A 313 -49.49 65.54 -32.16
C ILE A 313 -48.15 65.42 -31.41
N ILE A 314 -47.28 64.48 -31.81
CA ILE A 314 -45.97 64.27 -31.19
C ILE A 314 -44.89 64.62 -32.21
N ASP A 315 -43.97 65.51 -31.83
CA ASP A 315 -42.82 65.87 -32.66
C ASP A 315 -41.82 64.69 -32.66
N LEU A 316 -41.86 63.90 -33.73
CA LEU A 316 -41.12 62.66 -33.93
C LEU A 316 -39.65 62.88 -34.31
N ASP A 317 -39.22 64.12 -34.54
CA ASP A 317 -37.81 64.45 -34.79
C ASP A 317 -37.00 64.63 -33.49
N ARG A 318 -37.59 64.24 -32.35
CA ARG A 318 -37.03 64.36 -31.01
C ARG A 318 -36.51 63.02 -30.50
N THR A 319 -35.26 62.96 -30.05
CA THR A 319 -34.49 61.71 -29.86
C THR A 319 -34.16 61.36 -28.40
N ASP A 320 -34.83 61.99 -27.41
CA ASP A 320 -34.64 61.81 -25.95
C ASP A 320 -35.57 60.73 -25.32
N GLU A 321 -35.49 60.36 -24.03
CA GLU A 321 -36.33 59.27 -23.41
C GLU A 321 -37.85 59.45 -23.56
N LEU A 322 -38.31 60.65 -23.89
CA LEU A 322 -39.72 60.99 -24.02
C LEU A 322 -40.18 61.07 -25.47
N GLY A 323 -39.29 61.46 -26.40
CA GLY A 323 -39.40 61.12 -27.82
C GLY A 323 -39.33 59.60 -28.02
N GLN A 324 -38.42 58.94 -27.31
CA GLN A 324 -38.39 57.49 -27.14
C GLN A 324 -39.62 56.96 -26.41
N MET A 325 -40.31 57.59 -25.45
CA MET A 325 -41.59 56.98 -24.97
C MET A 325 -42.67 56.93 -26.06
N GLY A 326 -42.71 57.92 -26.96
CA GLY A 326 -43.57 57.89 -28.15
C GLY A 326 -43.07 56.91 -29.21
N GLU A 327 -41.77 56.88 -29.46
CA GLU A 327 -41.12 56.01 -30.44
C GLU A 327 -41.04 54.56 -29.95
N VAL A 328 -40.72 54.29 -28.69
CA VAL A 328 -40.77 53.01 -27.92
C VAL A 328 -42.21 52.54 -27.75
N PHE A 329 -43.25 53.38 -27.68
CA PHE A 329 -44.61 52.83 -27.81
C PHE A 329 -44.80 52.14 -29.19
N VAL A 330 -44.22 52.73 -30.24
CA VAL A 330 -44.20 52.19 -31.60
C VAL A 330 -43.12 51.10 -31.82
N HIS A 331 -41.99 51.18 -31.10
CA HIS A 331 -40.75 50.41 -31.28
C HIS A 331 -40.59 49.29 -30.24
N MET A 332 -41.17 49.36 -29.04
CA MET A 332 -41.27 48.25 -28.06
C MET A 332 -42.09 47.10 -28.64
N LYS A 333 -43.05 47.41 -29.52
CA LYS A 333 -43.73 46.41 -30.36
C LYS A 333 -42.77 45.68 -31.32
N LYS A 334 -41.63 46.30 -31.68
CA LYS A 334 -40.64 45.82 -32.65
C LYS A 334 -39.37 45.24 -32.00
N GLU A 335 -38.86 45.82 -30.91
CA GLU A 335 -37.65 45.43 -30.17
C GLU A 335 -37.82 44.20 -29.27
N LEU A 336 -39.02 43.95 -28.73
CA LEU A 336 -39.32 42.69 -28.01
C LEU A 336 -39.08 41.46 -28.90
N LEU A 337 -39.27 41.61 -30.21
CA LEU A 337 -39.04 40.55 -31.20
C LEU A 337 -37.53 40.28 -31.39
N ASP A 338 -36.69 41.31 -31.46
CA ASP A 338 -35.26 41.19 -31.73
C ASP A 338 -34.44 40.70 -30.52
N HIS A 339 -34.82 41.09 -29.29
CA HIS A 339 -34.15 40.65 -28.07
C HIS A 339 -34.39 39.16 -27.76
N GLN A 340 -35.56 38.63 -28.14
CA GLN A 340 -35.90 37.22 -28.01
C GLN A 340 -35.00 36.34 -28.90
N LEU A 341 -34.72 36.81 -30.12
CA LEU A 341 -33.87 36.12 -31.10
C LEU A 341 -32.38 36.04 -30.69
N PHE A 342 -31.84 37.04 -29.98
CA PHE A 342 -30.45 37.03 -29.52
C PHE A 342 -30.20 36.09 -28.34
N LEU A 343 -31.14 36.06 -27.38
CA LEU A 343 -31.08 35.16 -26.23
C LEU A 343 -31.26 33.69 -26.64
N GLU A 344 -32.15 33.41 -27.60
CA GLU A 344 -32.30 32.08 -28.20
C GLU A 344 -30.97 31.60 -28.80
N ARG A 345 -30.29 32.44 -29.58
CA ARG A 345 -29.00 32.08 -30.22
C ARG A 345 -27.91 31.71 -29.20
N LYS A 346 -27.82 32.41 -28.07
CA LYS A 346 -26.79 32.14 -27.05
C LYS A 346 -27.09 30.89 -26.21
N VAL A 347 -28.38 30.62 -25.97
CA VAL A 347 -28.82 29.35 -25.36
C VAL A 347 -28.54 28.19 -26.32
N GLU A 348 -28.77 28.38 -27.62
CA GLU A 348 -28.48 27.39 -28.65
C GLU A 348 -26.98 27.07 -28.73
N GLU A 349 -26.10 28.08 -28.75
CA GLU A 349 -24.64 27.89 -28.72
C GLU A 349 -24.16 27.12 -27.47
N LYS A 350 -24.65 27.47 -26.27
CA LYS A 350 -24.26 26.79 -25.03
C LYS A 350 -24.84 25.39 -24.90
N THR A 351 -26.04 25.17 -25.44
CA THR A 351 -26.65 23.83 -25.50
C THR A 351 -25.86 22.95 -26.47
N GLN A 352 -25.41 23.50 -27.61
CA GLN A 352 -24.57 22.77 -28.57
C GLN A 352 -23.21 22.39 -27.97
N GLU A 353 -22.50 23.32 -27.33
CA GLU A 353 -21.21 23.05 -26.68
C GLU A 353 -21.34 21.97 -25.59
N LEU A 354 -22.41 22.03 -24.79
CA LEU A 354 -22.71 21.02 -23.78
C LEU A 354 -23.00 19.66 -24.43
N GLN A 355 -23.77 19.65 -25.51
CA GLN A 355 -24.14 18.43 -26.22
C GLN A 355 -22.94 17.79 -26.91
N ASP A 356 -22.01 18.59 -27.44
CA ASP A 356 -20.75 18.11 -28.02
C ASP A 356 -19.86 17.49 -26.92
N THR A 357 -19.71 18.16 -25.78
CA THR A 357 -18.93 17.66 -24.64
C THR A 357 -19.54 16.37 -24.07
N LEU A 358 -20.87 16.32 -23.94
CA LEU A 358 -21.58 15.14 -23.43
C LEU A 358 -21.45 13.97 -24.41
N SER A 359 -21.49 14.24 -25.72
CA SER A 359 -21.24 13.23 -26.76
C SER A 359 -19.80 12.70 -26.70
N GLU A 360 -18.81 13.57 -26.46
CA GLU A 360 -17.41 13.16 -26.28
C GLU A 360 -17.21 12.29 -25.03
N VAL A 361 -17.76 12.70 -23.88
CA VAL A 361 -17.72 11.93 -22.63
C VAL A 361 -18.42 10.57 -22.81
N GLN A 362 -19.57 10.54 -23.50
CA GLN A 362 -20.29 9.30 -23.77
C GLN A 362 -19.49 8.36 -24.68
N ALA A 363 -18.82 8.89 -25.71
CA ALA A 363 -17.95 8.11 -26.59
C ALA A 363 -16.70 7.56 -25.85
N LEU A 364 -16.10 8.34 -24.95
CA LEU A 364 -15.00 7.88 -24.11
C LEU A 364 -15.45 6.78 -23.13
N LYS A 365 -16.62 6.95 -22.52
CA LYS A 365 -17.22 5.95 -21.64
C LYS A 365 -17.51 4.64 -22.38
N GLU A 366 -18.07 4.72 -23.58
CA GLU A 366 -18.35 3.51 -24.39
C GLU A 366 -17.06 2.74 -24.74
N LYS A 367 -15.96 3.45 -25.05
CA LYS A 367 -14.65 2.82 -25.25
C LYS A 367 -14.14 2.14 -23.98
N GLN A 368 -14.20 2.85 -22.84
CA GLN A 368 -13.77 2.31 -21.54
C GLN A 368 -14.59 1.08 -21.13
N ASP A 369 -15.92 1.12 -21.25
CA ASP A 369 -16.80 -0.02 -20.95
C ASP A 369 -16.53 -1.19 -21.91
N GLY A 370 -16.11 -0.90 -23.16
CA GLY A 370 -15.63 -1.91 -24.11
C GLY A 370 -14.36 -2.63 -23.65
N ASP A 371 -13.36 -1.88 -23.16
CA ASP A 371 -12.12 -2.43 -22.61
C ASP A 371 -12.37 -3.24 -21.32
N TYR A 372 -13.27 -2.76 -20.46
CA TYR A 372 -13.71 -3.50 -19.28
C TYR A 372 -14.41 -4.80 -19.66
N TYR A 373 -15.31 -4.75 -20.65
CA TYR A 373 -16.01 -5.93 -21.13
C TYR A 373 -15.03 -6.97 -21.67
N LEU A 374 -14.07 -6.57 -22.49
CA LEU A 374 -13.05 -7.47 -23.02
C LEU A 374 -12.22 -8.11 -21.89
N THR A 375 -11.80 -7.33 -20.90
CA THR A 375 -11.03 -7.83 -19.75
C THR A 375 -11.84 -8.84 -18.93
N SER A 376 -13.12 -8.56 -18.68
CA SER A 376 -14.03 -9.50 -17.98
C SER A 376 -14.16 -10.85 -18.73
N LEU A 377 -14.19 -10.82 -20.06
CA LEU A 377 -14.22 -12.04 -20.89
C LEU A 377 -12.92 -12.84 -20.84
N LEU A 378 -11.77 -12.19 -20.57
CA LEU A 378 -10.49 -12.88 -20.41
C LEU A 378 -10.36 -13.54 -19.02
N ILE A 379 -10.97 -12.94 -17.99
CA ILE A 379 -10.95 -13.47 -16.63
C ILE A 379 -11.93 -14.64 -16.47
N GLN A 380 -13.11 -14.57 -17.10
CA GLN A 380 -14.18 -15.57 -16.94
C GLN A 380 -13.71 -17.04 -17.14
N PRO A 381 -12.91 -17.41 -18.16
CA PRO A 381 -12.42 -18.79 -18.33
C PRO A 381 -11.44 -19.26 -17.25
N LEU A 382 -10.87 -18.34 -16.48
CA LEU A 382 -9.94 -18.62 -15.37
C LEU A 382 -10.71 -18.87 -14.07
N THR A 383 -11.97 -18.41 -13.99
CA THR A 383 -12.87 -18.64 -12.86
C THR A 383 -13.57 -20.00 -12.95
N SER A 384 -13.73 -20.64 -11.79
CA SER A 384 -14.50 -21.88 -11.65
C SER A 384 -15.13 -21.86 -10.26
N LEU A 385 -16.45 -21.61 -10.21
CA LEU A 385 -17.17 -21.26 -8.99
C LEU A 385 -17.88 -22.45 -8.33
N ARG A 386 -18.07 -23.55 -9.04
CA ARG A 386 -18.83 -24.70 -8.55
C ARG A 386 -18.13 -26.01 -8.88
N TYR A 387 -18.15 -26.90 -7.91
CA TYR A 387 -17.76 -28.29 -8.07
C TYR A 387 -18.71 -29.14 -7.22
N SER A 388 -19.17 -30.27 -7.74
CA SER A 388 -20.01 -31.18 -6.98
C SER A 388 -19.71 -32.61 -7.39
N ASP A 389 -19.54 -33.44 -6.37
CA ASP A 389 -19.35 -34.88 -6.45
C ASP A 389 -20.07 -35.55 -5.27
N GLU A 390 -20.10 -36.89 -5.21
CA GLU A 390 -20.77 -37.68 -4.15
C GLU A 390 -20.31 -37.29 -2.74
N ASN A 391 -19.00 -37.03 -2.56
CA ASN A 391 -18.42 -36.77 -1.25
C ASN A 391 -18.19 -35.28 -0.96
N THR A 392 -18.25 -34.40 -1.96
CA THR A 392 -17.79 -33.02 -1.81
C THR A 392 -18.57 -32.07 -2.71
N ARG A 393 -19.05 -30.98 -2.11
CA ARG A 393 -19.69 -29.89 -2.83
C ARG A 393 -18.97 -28.58 -2.50
N ILE A 394 -18.52 -27.88 -3.52
CA ILE A 394 -17.87 -26.58 -3.40
C ILE A 394 -18.70 -25.56 -4.18
N GLU A 395 -19.08 -24.48 -3.51
CA GLU A 395 -19.84 -23.38 -4.08
C GLU A 395 -19.16 -22.07 -3.78
N SER A 396 -19.10 -21.18 -4.76
CA SER A 396 -18.49 -19.87 -4.61
C SER A 396 -19.44 -18.78 -5.08
N VAL A 397 -19.52 -17.72 -4.30
CA VAL A 397 -20.06 -16.42 -4.70
C VAL A 397 -18.89 -15.54 -5.09
N LEU A 398 -19.00 -14.87 -6.22
CA LEU A 398 -18.03 -13.89 -6.72
C LEU A 398 -18.82 -12.70 -7.25
N LYS A 399 -18.61 -11.52 -6.67
CA LYS A 399 -19.29 -10.29 -7.03
C LYS A 399 -18.30 -9.14 -7.01
N GLN A 400 -18.13 -8.48 -8.15
CA GLN A 400 -17.14 -7.40 -8.25
C GLN A 400 -17.84 -6.04 -8.05
N LYS A 401 -17.18 -5.11 -7.38
CA LYS A 401 -17.72 -3.79 -7.04
C LYS A 401 -18.04 -2.95 -8.28
N LYS A 402 -17.27 -3.12 -9.37
CA LYS A 402 -17.50 -2.38 -10.62
C LYS A 402 -18.41 -3.17 -11.56
N GLU A 403 -19.69 -2.82 -11.48
CA GLU A 403 -20.71 -3.23 -12.46
C GLU A 403 -20.79 -2.20 -13.60
N PHE A 404 -20.95 -2.67 -14.83
CA PHE A 404 -21.11 -1.83 -16.01
C PHE A 404 -21.95 -2.53 -17.08
N GLN A 405 -22.57 -1.74 -17.95
CA GLN A 405 -23.35 -2.23 -19.08
C GLN A 405 -22.62 -1.88 -20.37
N PHE A 406 -22.21 -2.89 -21.12
CA PHE A 406 -21.67 -2.71 -22.46
C PHE A 406 -22.66 -3.26 -23.48
N ARG A 407 -23.24 -2.35 -24.28
CA ARG A 407 -24.36 -2.66 -25.21
C ARG A 407 -25.56 -3.24 -24.46
N THR A 408 -25.90 -4.50 -24.70
CA THR A 408 -27.04 -5.20 -24.07
C THR A 408 -26.60 -6.14 -22.94
N LYS A 409 -25.32 -6.17 -22.60
CA LYS A 409 -24.76 -7.11 -21.61
C LYS A 409 -24.32 -6.36 -20.36
N ASN A 410 -24.78 -6.83 -19.22
CA ASN A 410 -24.26 -6.43 -17.92
C ASN A 410 -23.05 -7.31 -17.61
N SER A 411 -21.98 -6.71 -17.15
CA SER A 411 -20.77 -7.41 -16.75
C SER A 411 -20.14 -6.72 -15.53
N GLU A 412 -19.24 -7.44 -14.90
CA GLU A 412 -18.56 -7.02 -13.68
C GLU A 412 -17.05 -7.20 -13.86
N ILE A 413 -16.27 -6.35 -13.19
CA ILE A 413 -14.79 -6.39 -13.26
C ILE A 413 -14.19 -6.01 -11.91
N GLY A 414 -13.19 -6.75 -11.45
CA GLY A 414 -12.51 -6.49 -10.18
C GLY A 414 -11.34 -7.43 -9.92
N GLY A 415 -10.79 -7.35 -8.72
CA GLY A 415 -9.56 -8.02 -8.27
C GLY A 415 -9.76 -9.44 -7.72
N ASP A 416 -10.99 -9.81 -7.37
CA ASP A 416 -11.27 -11.12 -6.79
C ASP A 416 -11.30 -12.23 -7.84
N LEU A 417 -10.69 -13.38 -7.50
CA LEU A 417 -10.61 -14.55 -8.35
C LEU A 417 -10.84 -15.84 -7.55
N CYS A 418 -11.84 -16.61 -7.96
CA CYS A 418 -12.10 -17.95 -7.44
C CYS A 418 -11.89 -19.01 -8.53
N SER A 419 -11.07 -20.02 -8.24
CA SER A 419 -10.83 -21.13 -9.17
C SER A 419 -10.77 -22.48 -8.46
N ILE A 420 -11.61 -23.41 -8.91
CA ILE A 420 -11.63 -24.81 -8.50
C ILE A 420 -11.20 -25.67 -9.69
N GLN A 421 -10.19 -26.51 -9.51
CA GLN A 421 -9.63 -27.38 -10.55
C GLN A 421 -9.28 -28.76 -9.98
N GLU A 422 -9.30 -29.80 -10.82
CA GLU A 422 -8.89 -31.15 -10.42
C GLU A 422 -7.46 -31.44 -10.91
N ILE A 423 -6.63 -32.01 -10.04
CA ILE A 423 -5.29 -32.51 -10.40
C ILE A 423 -5.06 -33.90 -9.80
N THR A 424 -4.17 -34.66 -10.44
CA THR A 424 -3.70 -35.95 -9.91
C THR A 424 -2.29 -35.82 -9.37
N LEU A 425 -2.09 -36.15 -8.10
CA LEU A 425 -0.79 -36.20 -7.44
C LEU A 425 -0.59 -37.57 -6.80
N MET A 426 0.56 -38.20 -7.02
CA MET A 426 0.92 -39.51 -6.49
C MET A 426 -0.13 -40.61 -6.78
N GLY A 427 -0.84 -40.49 -7.91
CA GLY A 427 -1.91 -41.42 -8.31
C GLY A 427 -3.25 -41.21 -7.60
N LYS A 428 -3.39 -40.15 -6.79
CA LYS A 428 -4.63 -39.73 -6.14
C LYS A 428 -5.14 -38.42 -6.73
N THR A 429 -6.45 -38.25 -6.76
CA THR A 429 -7.10 -37.00 -7.19
C THR A 429 -7.19 -36.02 -6.03
N TYR A 430 -6.89 -34.75 -6.31
CA TYR A 430 -7.02 -33.63 -5.38
C TYR A 430 -7.79 -32.50 -6.06
N LEU A 431 -8.62 -31.82 -5.27
CA LEU A 431 -9.23 -30.56 -5.68
C LEU A 431 -8.31 -29.41 -5.29
N VAL A 432 -7.85 -28.66 -6.29
CA VAL A 432 -7.13 -27.42 -6.10
C VAL A 432 -8.13 -26.29 -5.99
N ILE A 433 -7.97 -25.49 -4.95
CA ILE A 433 -8.82 -24.38 -4.60
C ILE A 433 -7.96 -23.12 -4.54
N LEU A 434 -8.38 -22.08 -5.24
CA LEU A 434 -7.81 -20.75 -5.19
C LEU A 434 -8.93 -19.76 -4.86
N ASN A 435 -8.77 -19.02 -3.77
CA ASN A 435 -9.43 -17.74 -3.57
C ASN A 435 -8.33 -16.68 -3.46
N ALA A 436 -8.40 -15.65 -4.30
CA ALA A 436 -7.40 -14.60 -4.38
C ALA A 436 -8.07 -13.23 -4.55
N ASP A 437 -7.44 -12.21 -3.99
CA ASP A 437 -7.83 -10.81 -4.09
C ASP A 437 -6.59 -9.98 -4.48
N ALA A 438 -6.66 -9.39 -5.67
CA ALA A 438 -5.59 -8.58 -6.23
C ALA A 438 -5.75 -7.10 -5.87
N MET A 439 -4.65 -6.49 -5.43
CA MET A 439 -4.61 -5.09 -4.99
C MET A 439 -5.19 -4.12 -6.04
N GLY A 440 -6.12 -3.29 -5.58
CA GLY A 440 -6.79 -2.27 -6.38
C GLY A 440 -8.20 -2.72 -6.78
N LYS A 441 -9.01 -1.78 -7.26
CA LYS A 441 -10.42 -2.02 -7.62
C LYS A 441 -10.62 -1.86 -9.12
N SER A 442 -11.72 -2.41 -9.65
CA SER A 442 -12.07 -2.30 -11.08
C SER A 442 -10.93 -2.83 -11.98
N ILE A 443 -10.46 -2.05 -12.97
CA ILE A 443 -9.46 -2.49 -13.94
C ILE A 443 -8.07 -2.78 -13.35
N GLN A 444 -7.68 -2.09 -12.26
CA GLN A 444 -6.38 -2.30 -11.64
C GLN A 444 -6.31 -3.68 -10.98
N GLY A 445 -7.31 -3.99 -10.14
CA GLY A 445 -7.46 -5.31 -9.54
C GLY A 445 -7.62 -6.40 -10.61
N ALA A 446 -8.45 -6.14 -11.63
CA ALA A 446 -8.65 -7.09 -12.73
C ALA A 446 -7.37 -7.43 -13.51
N GLY A 447 -6.43 -6.48 -13.64
CA GLY A 447 -5.11 -6.75 -14.19
C GLY A 447 -4.34 -7.77 -13.35
N GLY A 448 -4.36 -7.63 -12.02
CA GLY A 448 -3.76 -8.59 -11.09
C GLY A 448 -4.45 -9.96 -11.12
N ALA A 449 -5.79 -9.98 -11.10
CA ALA A 449 -6.59 -11.20 -11.21
C ALA A 449 -6.31 -11.97 -12.51
N LEU A 450 -6.18 -11.27 -13.63
CA LEU A 450 -5.87 -11.86 -14.93
C LEU A 450 -4.49 -12.53 -14.93
N VAL A 451 -3.47 -11.86 -14.39
CA VAL A 451 -2.12 -12.44 -14.26
C VAL A 451 -2.16 -13.66 -13.34
N MET A 452 -2.77 -13.53 -12.16
CA MET A 452 -2.90 -14.61 -11.16
C MET A 452 -3.57 -15.84 -11.77
N GLY A 453 -4.72 -15.65 -12.40
CA GLY A 453 -5.48 -16.73 -13.01
C GLY A 453 -4.75 -17.38 -14.18
N THR A 454 -4.05 -16.60 -15.01
CA THR A 454 -3.30 -17.14 -16.16
C THR A 454 -2.13 -18.01 -15.71
N VAL A 455 -1.33 -17.53 -14.75
CA VAL A 455 -0.19 -18.28 -14.21
C VAL A 455 -0.69 -19.51 -13.47
N PHE A 456 -1.72 -19.37 -12.62
CA PHE A 456 -2.31 -20.49 -11.91
C PHE A 456 -2.85 -21.55 -12.87
N LYS A 457 -3.58 -21.15 -13.92
CA LYS A 457 -4.07 -22.09 -14.94
C LYS A 457 -2.92 -22.81 -15.65
N ALA A 458 -1.83 -22.10 -15.97
CA ALA A 458 -0.65 -22.72 -16.58
C ALA A 458 -0.01 -23.77 -15.66
N ILE A 459 0.08 -23.52 -14.35
CA ILE A 459 0.58 -24.49 -13.35
C ILE A 459 -0.31 -25.74 -13.33
N ILE A 460 -1.63 -25.57 -13.32
CA ILE A 460 -2.60 -26.67 -13.34
C ILE A 460 -2.46 -27.51 -14.61
N THR A 461 -2.49 -26.87 -15.78
CA THR A 461 -2.38 -27.58 -17.06
C THR A 461 -1.05 -28.33 -17.18
N ARG A 462 0.06 -27.72 -16.74
CA ARG A 462 1.37 -28.37 -16.71
C ARG A 462 1.43 -29.56 -15.73
N THR A 463 0.63 -29.54 -14.68
CA THR A 463 0.49 -30.66 -13.73
C THR A 463 -0.32 -31.78 -14.36
N GLN A 464 -1.43 -31.48 -15.02
CA GLN A 464 -2.26 -32.47 -15.71
C GLN A 464 -1.54 -33.18 -16.85
N LEU A 465 -0.67 -32.47 -17.60
CA LEU A 465 0.03 -33.03 -18.76
C LEU A 465 1.33 -33.78 -18.42
N SER A 466 2.02 -33.40 -17.34
CA SER A 466 3.36 -33.93 -17.04
C SER A 466 3.36 -34.95 -15.91
N ARG A 467 3.75 -36.19 -16.23
CA ARG A 467 3.97 -37.26 -15.24
C ARG A 467 4.99 -36.88 -14.15
N SER A 468 5.94 -35.99 -14.45
CA SER A 468 6.92 -35.53 -13.46
C SER A 468 6.25 -34.67 -12.38
N ASN A 469 5.32 -33.80 -12.76
CA ASN A 469 4.56 -32.98 -11.81
C ASN A 469 3.54 -33.81 -11.04
N GLN A 470 2.92 -34.81 -11.66
CA GLN A 470 2.00 -35.73 -10.99
C GLN A 470 2.70 -36.60 -9.92
N LYS A 471 4.03 -36.75 -9.97
CA LYS A 471 4.79 -37.48 -8.95
C LYS A 471 5.18 -36.62 -7.75
N LYS A 472 4.77 -35.35 -7.70
CA LYS A 472 5.02 -34.48 -6.55
C LYS A 472 4.03 -34.81 -5.42
N THR A 473 4.50 -34.65 -4.20
CA THR A 473 3.65 -34.68 -3.00
C THR A 473 2.79 -33.42 -2.91
N PRO A 474 1.63 -33.46 -2.22
CA PRO A 474 0.78 -32.28 -2.04
C PRO A 474 1.54 -31.07 -1.48
N GLU A 475 2.38 -31.31 -0.48
CA GLU A 475 3.20 -30.28 0.14
C GLU A 475 4.19 -29.67 -0.87
N LYS A 476 4.89 -30.52 -1.63
CA LYS A 476 5.85 -30.04 -2.62
C LYS A 476 5.17 -29.26 -3.75
N TRP A 477 4.00 -29.72 -4.18
CA TRP A 477 3.25 -29.07 -5.25
C TRP A 477 2.75 -27.69 -4.83
N LEU A 478 2.14 -27.57 -3.63
CA LEU A 478 1.67 -26.29 -3.10
C LEU A 478 2.81 -25.28 -2.94
N LYS A 479 3.95 -25.74 -2.41
CA LYS A 479 5.15 -24.91 -2.29
C LYS A 479 5.66 -24.41 -3.64
N ASP A 480 5.71 -25.28 -4.65
CA ASP A 480 6.13 -24.89 -6.00
C ASP A 480 5.14 -23.92 -6.64
N CYS A 481 3.84 -24.15 -6.45
CA CYS A 481 2.77 -23.27 -6.93
C CYS A 481 2.91 -21.87 -6.32
N TYR A 482 3.01 -21.76 -4.99
CA TYR A 482 3.23 -20.49 -4.30
C TYR A 482 4.51 -19.79 -4.78
N THR A 483 5.62 -20.51 -4.89
CA THR A 483 6.91 -19.93 -5.29
C THR A 483 6.86 -19.37 -6.71
N GLU A 484 6.19 -20.04 -7.63
CA GLU A 484 6.03 -19.57 -9.01
C GLU A 484 5.16 -18.32 -9.08
N LEU A 485 4.05 -18.30 -8.34
CA LEU A 485 3.18 -17.12 -8.23
C LEU A 485 3.95 -15.94 -7.60
N GLN A 486 4.61 -16.16 -6.46
CA GLN A 486 5.45 -15.17 -5.78
C GLN A 486 6.50 -14.59 -6.72
N ASN A 487 7.22 -15.43 -7.47
CA ASN A 487 8.26 -14.96 -8.37
C ASN A 487 7.71 -14.08 -9.49
N VAL A 488 6.53 -14.41 -10.05
CA VAL A 488 5.88 -13.57 -11.05
C VAL A 488 5.51 -12.22 -10.45
N PHE A 489 4.84 -12.18 -9.30
CA PHE A 489 4.40 -10.93 -8.70
C PHE A 489 5.54 -10.07 -8.14
N VAL A 490 6.66 -10.67 -7.71
CA VAL A 490 7.88 -9.93 -7.33
C VAL A 490 8.45 -9.14 -8.50
N THR A 491 8.25 -9.58 -9.75
CA THR A 491 8.69 -8.80 -10.92
C THR A 491 7.93 -7.49 -11.11
N PHE A 492 6.80 -7.31 -10.42
CA PHE A 492 6.05 -6.05 -10.41
C PHE A 492 6.60 -5.04 -9.39
N ASP A 493 7.67 -5.36 -8.68
CA ASP A 493 8.43 -4.47 -7.78
C ASP A 493 7.52 -3.75 -6.75
N GLY A 494 6.60 -4.50 -6.14
CA GLY A 494 5.64 -3.98 -5.17
C GLY A 494 4.48 -3.15 -5.74
N SER A 495 4.42 -2.96 -7.07
CA SER A 495 3.32 -2.22 -7.73
C SER A 495 1.99 -2.98 -7.73
N MET A 496 2.02 -4.29 -7.58
CA MET A 496 0.86 -5.18 -7.51
C MET A 496 1.13 -6.28 -6.49
N LEU A 497 0.23 -6.43 -5.53
CA LEU A 497 0.26 -7.48 -4.51
C LEU A 497 -1.07 -8.24 -4.53
N VAL A 498 -1.04 -9.52 -4.16
CA VAL A 498 -2.24 -10.36 -4.14
C VAL A 498 -2.32 -11.08 -2.80
N SER A 499 -3.44 -10.95 -2.10
CA SER A 499 -3.75 -11.87 -1.00
C SER A 499 -4.39 -13.14 -1.59
N ALA A 500 -4.04 -14.31 -1.06
CA ALA A 500 -4.67 -15.55 -1.53
C ALA A 500 -4.62 -16.68 -0.52
N VAL A 501 -5.64 -17.54 -0.57
CA VAL A 501 -5.61 -18.90 -0.04
C VAL A 501 -5.52 -19.88 -1.21
N ILE A 502 -4.45 -20.69 -1.19
CA ILE A 502 -4.24 -21.79 -2.13
C ILE A 502 -4.35 -23.09 -1.34
N ALA A 503 -5.28 -23.97 -1.72
CA ALA A 503 -5.49 -25.22 -1.03
C ALA A 503 -5.57 -26.43 -1.97
N LEU A 504 -5.15 -27.58 -1.45
CA LEU A 504 -5.39 -28.91 -2.02
C LEU A 504 -6.28 -29.68 -1.07
N PHE A 505 -7.37 -30.22 -1.58
CA PHE A 505 -8.31 -31.02 -0.82
C PHE A 505 -8.32 -32.47 -1.29
N ASP A 506 -8.00 -33.39 -0.38
CA ASP A 506 -8.11 -34.84 -0.57
C ASP A 506 -9.51 -35.31 -0.15
N GLN A 507 -10.32 -35.69 -1.14
CA GLN A 507 -11.70 -36.13 -0.94
C GLN A 507 -11.79 -37.46 -0.19
N GLU A 508 -10.78 -38.34 -0.31
CA GLU A 508 -10.79 -39.65 0.34
C GLU A 508 -10.55 -39.50 1.85
N THR A 509 -9.50 -38.76 2.23
CA THR A 509 -9.04 -38.66 3.61
C THR A 509 -9.60 -37.46 4.37
N GLY A 510 -10.21 -36.50 3.68
CA GLY A 510 -10.67 -35.23 4.26
C GLY A 510 -9.51 -34.28 4.56
N ALA A 511 -8.33 -34.48 3.95
CA ALA A 511 -7.17 -33.65 4.21
C ALA A 511 -7.18 -32.36 3.39
N LEU A 512 -7.22 -31.22 4.08
CA LEU A 512 -7.09 -29.89 3.50
C LEU A 512 -5.67 -29.37 3.73
N TYR A 513 -4.86 -29.35 2.67
CA TYR A 513 -3.54 -28.73 2.67
C TYR A 513 -3.70 -27.28 2.20
N SER A 514 -3.18 -26.29 2.92
CA SER A 514 -3.37 -24.89 2.54
C SER A 514 -2.13 -24.03 2.79
N ILE A 515 -2.04 -22.96 2.00
CA ILE A 515 -1.15 -21.82 2.19
C ILE A 515 -2.05 -20.59 2.19
N ASN A 516 -1.94 -19.76 3.24
CA ASN A 516 -2.59 -18.46 3.32
C ASN A 516 -1.53 -17.36 3.24
N ALA A 517 -1.60 -16.53 2.21
CA ALA A 517 -0.74 -15.37 1.98
C ALA A 517 -1.51 -14.07 2.29
N GLU A 518 -1.59 -13.72 3.59
CA GLU A 518 -2.22 -12.50 4.11
C GLU A 518 -3.64 -12.26 3.55
N HIS A 519 -4.41 -13.34 3.44
CA HIS A 519 -5.84 -13.35 3.10
C HIS A 519 -6.66 -13.68 4.35
N PRO A 520 -7.96 -13.33 4.42
CA PRO A 520 -8.76 -13.56 5.61
C PRO A 520 -8.77 -15.04 6.04
N TRP A 521 -8.81 -15.26 7.35
CA TRP A 521 -8.72 -16.61 7.89
C TRP A 521 -9.87 -17.50 7.42
N MET A 522 -9.55 -18.76 7.10
CA MET A 522 -10.57 -19.74 6.79
C MET A 522 -11.44 -20.00 8.01
N VAL A 523 -12.75 -20.15 7.79
CA VAL A 523 -13.72 -20.40 8.85
C VAL A 523 -14.20 -21.84 8.77
N LEU A 524 -14.08 -22.58 9.86
CA LEU A 524 -14.69 -23.90 10.03
C LEU A 524 -16.03 -23.74 10.74
N TYR A 525 -17.08 -24.26 10.13
CA TYR A 525 -18.38 -24.43 10.75
C TYR A 525 -18.64 -25.91 11.01
N ARG A 526 -18.79 -26.26 12.29
CA ARG A 526 -19.00 -27.63 12.78
C ARG A 526 -20.00 -27.60 13.93
N ASP A 527 -20.97 -28.51 13.91
CA ASP A 527 -21.97 -28.69 14.99
C ASP A 527 -22.68 -27.39 15.41
N GLY A 528 -22.97 -26.51 14.45
CA GLY A 528 -23.67 -25.25 14.72
C GLY A 528 -22.79 -24.08 15.18
N LYS A 529 -21.46 -24.25 15.22
CA LYS A 529 -20.51 -23.21 15.65
C LYS A 529 -19.48 -22.89 14.59
N ALA A 530 -19.14 -21.60 14.43
CA ALA A 530 -18.14 -21.12 13.48
C ALA A 530 -16.87 -20.64 14.21
N ASN A 531 -15.71 -21.19 13.86
CA ASN A 531 -14.40 -20.81 14.40
C ASN A 531 -13.39 -20.58 13.27
N PHE A 532 -12.39 -19.72 13.50
CA PHE A 532 -11.25 -19.63 12.60
C PHE A 532 -10.38 -20.89 12.67
N LEU A 533 -9.86 -21.31 11.51
CA LEU A 533 -8.97 -22.48 11.40
C LEU A 533 -7.55 -22.21 11.91
N ASP A 534 -7.05 -21.00 11.69
CA ASP A 534 -5.72 -20.55 12.09
C ASP A 534 -5.79 -19.09 12.57
N HIS A 535 -4.94 -18.70 13.54
CA HIS A 535 -4.85 -17.34 14.08
C HIS A 535 -3.53 -16.62 13.74
N GLU A 536 -2.65 -17.26 12.95
CA GLU A 536 -1.32 -16.72 12.64
C GLU A 536 -1.12 -16.57 11.13
N LEU A 537 -0.98 -15.32 10.66
CA LEU A 537 -0.57 -14.99 9.29
C LEU A 537 0.96 -14.93 9.21
N LEU A 538 1.58 -16.08 8.94
CA LEU A 538 3.04 -16.20 8.85
C LEU A 538 3.60 -15.73 7.50
N LEU A 539 2.77 -15.60 6.47
CA LEU A 539 3.16 -15.19 5.12
C LEU A 539 2.49 -13.86 4.76
N ARG A 540 3.25 -12.96 4.13
CA ARG A 540 2.74 -11.70 3.58
C ARG A 540 2.12 -11.93 2.20
N LYS A 541 1.39 -10.92 1.69
CA LYS A 541 0.81 -10.94 0.34
C LYS A 541 1.82 -11.37 -0.73
N ILE A 542 1.31 -12.09 -1.73
CA ILE A 542 2.09 -12.53 -2.89
C ILE A 542 2.59 -11.29 -3.65
N GLY A 543 3.89 -11.27 -3.98
CA GLY A 543 4.60 -10.14 -4.59
C GLY A 543 5.47 -9.33 -3.62
N PHE A 544 5.33 -9.53 -2.31
CA PHE A 544 6.15 -8.84 -1.32
C PHE A 544 7.60 -9.36 -1.32
N THR A 545 8.60 -8.49 -1.48
CA THR A 545 10.00 -8.87 -1.74
C THR A 545 10.70 -9.51 -0.53
N GLU A 546 10.32 -9.13 0.69
CA GLU A 546 10.91 -9.63 1.95
C GLU A 546 10.11 -10.80 2.55
N ASN A 547 9.42 -11.58 1.73
CA ASN A 547 8.67 -12.74 2.20
C ASN A 547 9.60 -13.87 2.70
N ALA A 548 9.06 -14.74 3.56
CA ALA A 548 9.78 -15.92 4.03
C ALA A 548 10.25 -16.77 2.84
N SER A 549 11.49 -17.27 2.90
CA SER A 549 12.11 -18.02 1.80
C SER A 549 11.35 -19.30 1.42
N GLU A 550 10.57 -19.87 2.33
CA GLU A 550 9.73 -21.03 2.07
C GLU A 550 8.37 -20.90 2.78
N PRO A 551 7.25 -21.18 2.09
CA PRO A 551 5.92 -21.13 2.71
C PRO A 551 5.69 -22.31 3.65
N ILE A 552 4.94 -22.04 4.72
CA ILE A 552 4.46 -23.06 5.67
C ILE A 552 3.14 -23.62 5.16
N ILE A 553 3.03 -24.94 5.16
CA ILE A 553 1.85 -25.66 4.68
C ILE A 553 1.06 -26.17 5.87
N ARG A 554 -0.15 -25.64 6.02
CA ARG A 554 -1.10 -26.08 7.03
C ARG A 554 -1.83 -27.31 6.51
N VAL A 555 -2.08 -28.27 7.39
CA VAL A 555 -2.82 -29.49 7.05
C VAL A 555 -3.90 -29.68 8.10
N PHE A 556 -5.16 -29.56 7.67
CA PHE A 556 -6.32 -29.71 8.53
C PHE A 556 -7.14 -30.93 8.13
N LYS A 557 -7.72 -31.64 9.11
CA LYS A 557 -8.61 -32.77 8.88
C LYS A 557 -10.06 -32.33 8.96
N LEU A 558 -10.78 -32.44 7.85
CA LEU A 558 -12.22 -32.29 7.81
C LEU A 558 -12.91 -33.60 8.21
N GLU A 559 -13.89 -33.46 9.09
CA GLU A 559 -14.81 -34.52 9.48
C GLU A 559 -16.09 -34.42 8.61
N PRO A 560 -16.84 -35.53 8.46
CA PRO A 560 -18.12 -35.50 7.77
C PRO A 560 -19.07 -34.44 8.35
N ASN A 561 -19.82 -33.75 7.49
CA ASN A 561 -20.69 -32.61 7.79
C ASN A 561 -20.00 -31.29 8.16
N ASP A 562 -18.68 -31.18 7.98
CA ASP A 562 -17.99 -29.90 8.10
C ASP A 562 -18.25 -28.98 6.90
N PHE A 563 -18.36 -27.68 7.20
CA PHE A 563 -18.25 -26.62 6.20
C PHE A 563 -17.00 -25.77 6.44
N VAL A 564 -16.24 -25.52 5.38
CA VAL A 564 -15.14 -24.55 5.40
C VAL A 564 -15.48 -23.38 4.50
N PHE A 565 -15.30 -22.17 4.99
CA PHE A 565 -15.46 -20.94 4.23
C PHE A 565 -14.11 -20.24 4.01
N ILE A 566 -13.88 -19.83 2.77
CA ILE A 566 -12.69 -19.07 2.33
C ILE A 566 -13.21 -17.83 1.61
N GLY A 567 -12.82 -16.63 2.02
CA GLY A 567 -13.32 -15.40 1.38
C GLY A 567 -12.33 -14.25 1.45
N SER A 568 -12.50 -13.29 0.52
CA SER A 568 -11.72 -12.05 0.43
C SER A 568 -12.08 -11.04 1.51
N ASP A 569 -11.28 -9.96 1.60
CA ASP A 569 -11.45 -8.87 2.56
C ASP A 569 -12.86 -8.24 2.46
N GLY A 570 -13.50 -8.30 1.28
CA GLY A 570 -14.87 -7.84 1.06
C GLY A 570 -15.93 -8.50 1.96
N ARG A 571 -15.66 -9.68 2.54
CA ARG A 571 -16.57 -10.31 3.50
C ARG A 571 -16.59 -9.59 4.87
N ASP A 572 -15.51 -8.89 5.19
CA ASP A 572 -15.25 -8.21 6.45
C ASP A 572 -15.39 -6.68 6.31
N ASP A 573 -15.10 -6.12 5.11
CA ASP A 573 -15.18 -4.69 4.72
C ASP A 573 -16.61 -4.17 4.50
N LEU A 574 -17.38 -4.20 5.59
CA LEU A 574 -18.79 -3.80 5.65
C LEU A 574 -18.97 -2.39 6.23
N LEU A 575 -19.67 -1.53 5.50
CA LEU A 575 -20.14 -0.23 5.96
C LEU A 575 -21.45 -0.42 6.74
N LEU A 576 -21.37 -0.34 8.08
CA LEU A 576 -22.48 -0.56 9.00
C LEU A 576 -23.16 0.76 9.39
N LYS A 577 -24.46 0.71 9.67
CA LYS A 577 -25.24 1.86 10.18
C LYS A 577 -25.37 1.78 11.70
N ARG A 578 -25.13 2.90 12.39
CA ARG A 578 -25.29 2.95 13.84
C ARG A 578 -26.78 2.88 14.22
N PRO A 579 -27.19 2.06 15.21
CA PRO A 579 -28.61 1.93 15.57
C PRO A 579 -29.23 3.29 15.95
N GLY A 580 -30.24 3.74 15.21
CA GLY A 580 -30.94 5.00 15.48
C GLY A 580 -30.24 6.28 15.00
N SER A 581 -29.18 6.17 14.18
CA SER A 581 -28.48 7.30 13.54
C SER A 581 -28.31 7.05 12.04
N GLU A 582 -28.21 8.11 11.24
CA GLU A 582 -27.80 8.01 9.82
C GLU A 582 -26.27 7.88 9.65
N GLU A 583 -25.51 7.98 10.75
CA GLU A 583 -24.06 7.84 10.75
C GLU A 583 -23.64 6.39 10.44
N THR A 584 -22.75 6.24 9.46
CA THR A 584 -22.14 4.97 9.07
C THR A 584 -20.71 4.84 9.58
N PHE A 585 -20.26 3.61 9.83
CA PHE A 585 -18.89 3.32 10.24
C PHE A 585 -18.41 2.00 9.62
N MET A 586 -17.10 1.83 9.47
CA MET A 586 -16.53 0.59 8.95
C MET A 586 -16.55 -0.49 10.03
N ASN A 587 -16.86 -1.73 9.65
CA ASN A 587 -16.75 -2.86 10.55
C ASN A 587 -15.29 -3.09 10.95
N GLU A 588 -15.03 -3.14 12.26
CA GLU A 588 -13.72 -3.50 12.84
C GLU A 588 -13.79 -4.84 13.59
N ASP A 589 -14.97 -5.48 13.64
CA ASP A 589 -15.18 -6.76 14.32
C ASP A 589 -14.99 -7.93 13.35
N GLU A 590 -13.80 -8.54 13.42
CA GLU A 590 -13.43 -9.74 12.64
C GLU A 590 -14.35 -10.94 12.94
N THR A 591 -15.02 -10.97 14.10
CA THR A 591 -15.91 -12.08 14.49
C THR A 591 -17.32 -11.93 13.93
N LEU A 592 -17.65 -10.79 13.30
CA LEU A 592 -18.96 -10.58 12.68
C LEU A 592 -19.26 -11.66 11.64
N PHE A 593 -18.31 -11.97 10.77
CA PHE A 593 -18.47 -12.99 9.75
C PHE A 593 -18.78 -14.37 10.34
N LEU A 594 -18.12 -14.75 11.46
CA LEU A 594 -18.41 -16.01 12.17
C LEU A 594 -19.88 -16.08 12.61
N ARG A 595 -20.40 -15.02 13.22
CA ARG A 595 -21.79 -14.95 13.67
C ARG A 595 -22.77 -15.03 12.50
N LEU A 596 -22.44 -14.41 11.36
CA LEU A 596 -23.28 -14.50 10.15
C LEU A 596 -23.30 -15.93 9.59
N VAL A 597 -22.17 -16.65 9.62
CA VAL A 597 -22.10 -18.06 9.23
C VAL A 597 -22.97 -18.93 10.13
N GLU A 598 -22.95 -18.69 11.44
CA GLU A 598 -23.81 -19.39 12.40
C GLU A 598 -25.30 -19.09 12.16
N LEU A 599 -25.66 -17.82 11.94
CA LEU A 599 -27.03 -17.42 11.63
C LEU A 599 -27.54 -18.02 10.31
N ALA A 600 -26.66 -18.18 9.32
CA ALA A 600 -26.97 -18.84 8.06
C ALA A 600 -27.07 -20.37 8.17
N ASN A 601 -26.79 -20.97 9.34
CA ASN A 601 -26.59 -22.40 9.52
C ASN A 601 -25.59 -23.01 8.52
N GLY A 602 -24.61 -22.21 8.10
CA GLY A 602 -23.65 -22.57 7.07
C GLY A 602 -24.20 -22.65 5.64
N ASP A 603 -25.40 -22.15 5.33
CA ASP A 603 -25.87 -22.00 3.95
C ASP A 603 -25.23 -20.77 3.26
N LEU A 604 -24.73 -20.94 2.04
CA LEU A 604 -23.99 -19.87 1.35
C LEU A 604 -24.93 -18.78 0.81
N ALA A 605 -26.10 -19.15 0.31
CA ALA A 605 -27.05 -18.20 -0.26
C ALA A 605 -27.71 -17.33 0.82
N ASP A 606 -28.01 -17.92 1.98
CA ASP A 606 -28.50 -17.17 3.12
C ASP A 606 -27.40 -16.33 3.78
N LEU A 607 -26.16 -16.80 3.80
CA LEU A 607 -25.00 -16.00 4.23
C LEU A 607 -24.82 -14.74 3.38
N GLU A 608 -24.89 -14.85 2.05
CA GLU A 608 -24.80 -13.71 1.14
C GLU A 608 -25.90 -12.67 1.42
N LYS A 609 -27.15 -13.13 1.61
CA LYS A 609 -28.25 -12.24 1.98
C LYS A 609 -27.99 -11.56 3.32
N LEU A 610 -27.62 -12.32 4.35
CA LEU A 610 -27.37 -11.78 5.69
C LEU A 610 -26.26 -10.72 5.68
N LEU A 611 -25.20 -10.96 4.90
CA LEU A 611 -24.10 -10.02 4.72
C LEU A 611 -24.56 -8.71 4.09
N HIS A 612 -25.38 -8.77 3.03
CA HIS A 612 -25.99 -7.58 2.42
C HIS A 612 -27.03 -6.88 3.31
N HIS A 613 -27.68 -7.59 4.23
CA HIS A 613 -28.59 -6.98 5.20
C HIS A 613 -27.85 -6.33 6.38
N ALA A 614 -26.67 -6.85 6.74
CA ALA A 614 -25.86 -6.33 7.84
C ALA A 614 -25.23 -4.97 7.48
N GLY A 615 -24.72 -4.81 6.25
CA GLY A 615 -24.08 -3.58 5.80
C GLY A 615 -23.87 -3.51 4.29
N GLU A 616 -23.38 -2.36 3.82
CA GLU A 616 -22.97 -2.20 2.42
C GLU A 616 -21.55 -2.73 2.23
N VAL A 617 -21.36 -3.63 1.25
CA VAL A 617 -20.02 -4.15 0.90
C VAL A 617 -19.23 -3.10 0.14
N THR A 618 -18.04 -2.77 0.64
CA THR A 618 -17.22 -1.67 0.11
C THR A 618 -16.11 -2.12 -0.84
N ASP A 619 -15.85 -3.42 -0.92
CA ASP A 619 -14.88 -4.04 -1.81
C ASP A 619 -15.46 -5.11 -2.74
N ASP A 620 -14.63 -5.71 -3.58
CA ASP A 620 -14.93 -6.94 -4.30
C ASP A 620 -15.21 -8.07 -3.29
N LEU A 621 -16.20 -8.92 -3.57
CA LEU A 621 -16.65 -9.96 -2.65
C LEU A 621 -16.48 -11.34 -3.28
N SER A 622 -15.74 -12.20 -2.58
CA SER A 622 -15.66 -13.61 -2.90
C SER A 622 -15.80 -14.45 -1.64
N ILE A 623 -16.67 -15.46 -1.69
CA ILE A 623 -16.88 -16.42 -0.60
C ILE A 623 -17.03 -17.80 -1.22
N MET A 624 -16.16 -18.72 -0.83
CA MET A 624 -16.20 -20.12 -1.21
C MET A 624 -16.53 -20.99 -0.01
N LYS A 625 -17.52 -21.86 -0.15
CA LYS A 625 -17.92 -22.89 0.80
C LYS A 625 -17.48 -24.27 0.31
N ILE A 626 -16.74 -25.01 1.12
CA ILE A 626 -16.41 -26.42 0.93
C ILE A 626 -17.27 -27.24 1.89
N ALA A 627 -18.12 -28.12 1.35
CA ALA A 627 -18.91 -29.06 2.12
C ALA A 627 -18.38 -30.48 1.94
N TYR A 628 -18.01 -31.12 3.06
CA TYR A 628 -17.46 -32.48 3.05
C TYR A 628 -18.46 -33.49 3.61
N LYS A 629 -18.80 -34.50 2.80
CA LYS A 629 -19.66 -35.64 3.16
C LYS A 629 -20.92 -35.22 3.93
N THR A 630 -21.68 -34.27 3.38
CA THR A 630 -23.00 -33.90 3.89
C THR A 630 -24.05 -34.90 3.41
N GLU A 631 -24.61 -35.68 4.34
CA GLU A 631 -25.71 -36.60 4.02
C GLU A 631 -27.05 -35.84 3.95
N ALA A 632 -27.71 -35.91 2.79
CA ALA A 632 -29.14 -36.17 2.80
C ALA A 632 -29.28 -37.71 2.85
N GLU A 633 -29.62 -38.22 4.02
CA GLU A 633 -29.97 -39.62 4.32
C GLU A 633 -29.06 -40.71 3.73
N LEU A 634 -28.13 -41.24 4.52
CA LEU A 634 -27.87 -42.68 4.54
C LEU A 634 -27.81 -43.16 6.00
N PRO A 635 -28.31 -44.38 6.27
CA PRO A 635 -28.42 -44.90 7.61
C PRO A 635 -27.02 -45.01 8.20
N LEU A 636 -26.93 -45.01 9.54
CA LEU A 636 -25.85 -45.62 10.31
C LEU A 636 -25.46 -46.95 9.65
N GLN A 637 -24.60 -46.92 8.64
CA GLN A 637 -23.80 -48.05 8.24
C GLN A 637 -22.87 -48.17 9.42
N LYS A 638 -23.31 -48.99 10.39
CA LYS A 638 -22.40 -49.76 11.21
C LYS A 638 -21.25 -50.09 10.29
N ILE A 639 -20.07 -49.53 10.59
CA ILE A 639 -18.77 -50.02 10.14
C ILE A 639 -18.97 -51.51 9.94
N PRO A 640 -18.82 -52.07 8.71
CA PRO A 640 -19.09 -53.48 8.48
C PRO A 640 -18.38 -54.19 9.61
N SER A 641 -19.16 -54.79 10.50
CA SER A 641 -18.67 -55.31 11.77
C SER A 641 -17.52 -56.21 11.37
N ALA A 642 -16.29 -55.69 11.50
CA ALA A 642 -15.11 -56.47 11.23
C ALA A 642 -15.32 -57.67 12.13
N GLY A 643 -15.51 -58.85 11.53
CA GLY A 643 -16.26 -59.94 12.16
C GLY A 643 -15.81 -60.20 13.59
N ASP A 644 -16.62 -60.87 14.41
CA ASP A 644 -16.27 -61.15 15.83
C ASP A 644 -14.81 -61.61 16.02
N GLU A 645 -14.26 -62.32 15.03
CA GLU A 645 -12.85 -62.69 14.90
C GLU A 645 -11.86 -61.51 14.81
N TYR A 646 -12.08 -60.49 13.97
CA TYR A 646 -11.23 -59.29 13.91
C TYR A 646 -11.22 -58.55 15.25
N ASN A 647 -12.41 -58.26 15.80
CA ASN A 647 -12.53 -57.54 17.06
C ASN A 647 -11.88 -58.31 18.22
N ARG A 648 -12.01 -59.65 18.20
CA ARG A 648 -11.31 -60.54 19.14
C ARG A 648 -9.80 -60.46 18.98
N LEU A 649 -9.26 -60.58 17.78
CA LEU A 649 -7.81 -60.53 17.51
C LEU A 649 -7.20 -59.19 17.90
N VAL A 650 -7.86 -58.07 17.61
CA VAL A 650 -7.41 -56.73 18.04
C VAL A 650 -7.43 -56.62 19.56
N LYS A 651 -8.49 -57.09 20.23
CA LYS A 651 -8.59 -57.05 21.70
C LYS A 651 -7.54 -57.93 22.38
N GLU A 652 -7.31 -59.13 21.88
CA GLU A 652 -6.23 -60.03 22.36
C GLU A 652 -4.86 -59.40 22.13
N GLY A 653 -4.61 -58.79 20.96
CA GLY A 653 -3.37 -58.09 20.67
C GLY A 653 -3.11 -56.89 21.59
N ILE A 654 -4.14 -56.10 21.92
CA ILE A 654 -4.03 -54.98 22.89
C ILE A 654 -3.66 -55.50 24.29
N GLN A 655 -4.22 -56.64 24.71
CA GLN A 655 -3.88 -57.26 26.00
C GLN A 655 -2.42 -57.74 26.04
N GLU A 656 -1.95 -58.36 24.95
CA GLU A 656 -0.56 -58.83 24.85
C GLU A 656 0.46 -57.68 24.75
N ILE A 657 0.09 -56.54 24.15
CA ILE A 657 0.89 -55.30 24.18
C ILE A 657 1.14 -54.85 25.62
N ARG A 658 0.13 -54.92 26.50
CA ARG A 658 0.24 -54.53 27.92
C ARG A 658 1.18 -55.47 28.68
N LYS A 659 1.25 -56.74 28.27
CA LYS A 659 2.18 -57.74 28.81
C LYS A 659 3.60 -57.65 28.21
N LYS A 660 3.87 -56.66 27.34
CA LYS A 660 5.13 -56.47 26.60
C LYS A 660 5.51 -57.64 25.67
N ASN A 661 4.55 -58.47 25.26
CA ASN A 661 4.78 -59.61 24.38
C ASN A 661 4.68 -59.20 22.89
N LEU A 662 5.71 -58.49 22.41
CA LEU A 662 5.69 -57.84 21.10
C LEU A 662 5.63 -58.80 19.90
N LYS A 663 6.11 -60.05 20.04
CA LYS A 663 6.06 -61.06 18.95
C LYS A 663 4.64 -61.55 18.72
N VAL A 664 3.97 -62.01 19.78
CA VAL A 664 2.59 -62.50 19.70
C VAL A 664 1.64 -61.38 19.28
N THR A 665 1.89 -60.16 19.77
CA THR A 665 1.07 -59.01 19.37
C THR A 665 1.17 -58.70 17.87
N ARG A 666 2.38 -58.79 17.28
CA ARG A 666 2.57 -58.62 15.84
C ARG A 666 1.77 -59.65 15.04
N GLU A 667 1.85 -60.93 15.41
CA GLU A 667 1.10 -62.00 14.71
C GLU A 667 -0.42 -61.80 14.80
N LEU A 668 -0.94 -61.40 15.97
CA LEU A 668 -2.37 -61.13 16.15
C LEU A 668 -2.83 -59.94 15.30
N PHE A 669 -2.03 -58.87 15.24
CA PHE A 669 -2.34 -57.70 14.44
C PHE A 669 -2.17 -57.93 12.94
N GLU A 670 -1.19 -58.71 12.49
CA GLU A 670 -1.06 -59.11 11.08
C GLU A 670 -2.24 -59.98 10.63
N LYS A 671 -2.71 -60.90 11.48
CA LYS A 671 -3.94 -61.68 11.24
C LYS A 671 -5.17 -60.77 11.17
N ALA A 672 -5.32 -59.83 12.11
CA ALA A 672 -6.41 -58.86 12.06
C ALA A 672 -6.36 -58.02 10.77
N LEU A 673 -5.17 -57.59 10.33
CA LEU A 673 -4.98 -56.83 9.11
C LEU A 673 -5.34 -57.62 7.84
N SER A 674 -5.12 -58.94 7.85
CA SER A 674 -5.52 -59.82 6.74
C SER A 674 -7.04 -59.97 6.60
N ILE A 675 -7.80 -59.72 7.67
CA ILE A 675 -9.27 -59.74 7.67
C ILE A 675 -9.82 -58.38 7.25
N SER A 676 -9.29 -57.29 7.82
CA SER A 676 -9.70 -55.93 7.48
C SER A 676 -8.51 -54.99 7.57
N ASP A 677 -8.29 -54.24 6.50
CA ASP A 677 -7.26 -53.21 6.41
C ASP A 677 -7.81 -51.81 6.78
N ALA A 678 -9.06 -51.72 7.22
CA ALA A 678 -9.76 -50.45 7.37
C ALA A 678 -9.21 -49.56 8.49
N ASP A 679 -8.72 -50.14 9.59
CA ASP A 679 -8.23 -49.39 10.76
C ASP A 679 -6.78 -48.88 10.58
N PRO A 680 -6.55 -47.56 10.46
CA PRO A 680 -5.21 -46.99 10.42
C PRO A 680 -4.44 -47.19 11.73
N GLY A 681 -5.14 -47.27 12.87
CA GLY A 681 -4.54 -47.46 14.18
C GLY A 681 -3.71 -48.75 14.26
N LEU A 682 -4.17 -49.81 13.60
CA LEU A 682 -3.47 -51.09 13.52
C LEU A 682 -2.11 -50.97 12.81
N TYR A 683 -2.07 -50.26 11.67
CA TYR A 683 -0.83 -49.96 10.95
C TYR A 683 0.17 -49.17 11.81
N LYS A 684 -0.31 -48.17 12.55
CA LYS A 684 0.51 -47.38 13.47
C LYS A 684 1.17 -48.25 14.53
N GLN A 685 0.41 -49.17 15.14
CA GLN A 685 0.93 -50.07 16.16
C GLN A 685 1.90 -51.10 15.58
N LEU A 686 1.59 -51.71 14.44
CA LEU A 686 2.49 -52.64 13.74
C LEU A 686 3.82 -51.97 13.38
N ALA A 687 3.78 -50.76 12.83
CA ALA A 687 4.99 -49.99 12.55
C ALA A 687 5.82 -49.72 13.82
N ARG A 688 5.19 -49.31 14.95
CA ARG A 688 5.90 -49.13 16.24
C ARG A 688 6.53 -50.43 16.76
N ILE A 689 5.82 -51.55 16.68
CA ILE A 689 6.33 -52.86 17.09
C ILE A 689 7.54 -53.25 16.23
N CYS A 690 7.44 -53.13 14.90
CA CYS A 690 8.53 -53.45 13.98
C CYS A 690 9.75 -52.54 14.20
N ILE A 691 9.57 -51.25 14.46
CA ILE A 691 10.66 -50.32 14.83
C ILE A 691 11.37 -50.81 16.11
N ASN A 692 10.62 -51.21 17.14
CA ASN A 692 11.20 -51.72 18.39
C ASN A 692 11.93 -53.06 18.19
N GLN A 693 11.44 -53.90 17.29
CA GLN A 693 12.08 -55.16 16.89
C GLN A 693 13.28 -54.97 15.93
N LYS A 694 13.55 -53.73 15.48
CA LYS A 694 14.55 -53.38 14.46
C LYS A 694 14.30 -54.00 13.08
N ASP A 695 13.08 -54.45 12.81
CA ASP A 695 12.63 -54.88 11.48
C ASP A 695 12.19 -53.66 10.67
N PHE A 696 13.17 -52.94 10.14
CA PHE A 696 12.93 -51.67 9.44
C PHE A 696 12.23 -51.84 8.09
N SER A 697 12.31 -53.02 7.46
CA SER A 697 11.67 -53.30 6.18
C SER A 697 10.15 -53.45 6.32
N ALA A 698 9.69 -54.22 7.31
CA ALA A 698 8.26 -54.29 7.62
C ALA A 698 7.76 -52.95 8.18
N ALA A 699 8.56 -52.29 9.03
CA ALA A 699 8.20 -51.00 9.59
C ALA A 699 7.96 -49.93 8.52
N SER A 700 8.81 -49.83 7.48
CA SER A 700 8.62 -48.85 6.41
C SER A 700 7.30 -49.07 5.68
N GLY A 701 6.98 -50.32 5.32
CA GLY A 701 5.72 -50.66 4.65
C GLY A 701 4.49 -50.25 5.47
N TYR A 702 4.41 -50.67 6.74
CA TYR A 702 3.28 -50.29 7.59
C TYR A 702 3.21 -48.78 7.85
N SER A 703 4.35 -48.11 7.94
CA SER A 703 4.40 -46.66 8.18
C SER A 703 3.99 -45.83 6.95
N GLU A 704 4.37 -46.24 5.73
CA GLU A 704 3.90 -45.63 4.49
C GLU A 704 2.38 -45.81 4.35
N SER A 705 1.86 -47.01 4.62
CA SER A 705 0.41 -47.28 4.59
C SER A 705 -0.37 -46.45 5.62
N TYR A 706 0.14 -46.32 6.85
CA TYR A 706 -0.50 -45.49 7.87
C TYR A 706 -0.55 -44.02 7.45
N VAL A 707 0.57 -43.43 7.03
CA VAL A 707 0.62 -42.02 6.60
C VAL A 707 -0.26 -41.78 5.37
N GLY A 708 -0.38 -42.77 4.47
CA GLY A 708 -1.28 -42.67 3.32
C GLY A 708 -2.76 -42.60 3.67
N LYS A 709 -3.18 -43.23 4.78
CA LYS A 709 -4.57 -43.19 5.31
C LYS A 709 -4.79 -42.05 6.30
N PHE A 710 -3.75 -41.66 7.04
CA PHE A 710 -3.81 -40.63 8.07
C PHE A 710 -2.66 -39.63 7.89
N PRO A 711 -2.75 -38.73 6.89
CA PRO A 711 -1.66 -37.83 6.53
C PRO A 711 -1.39 -36.73 7.57
N PHE A 712 -2.20 -36.62 8.62
CA PHE A 712 -2.15 -35.56 9.64
C PHE A 712 -1.10 -35.78 10.72
N ASP A 713 -0.58 -37.00 10.86
CA ASP A 713 0.37 -37.37 11.91
C ASP A 713 1.81 -37.00 11.53
N ASN A 714 2.19 -35.76 11.87
CA ASN A 714 3.54 -35.22 11.63
C ASN A 714 4.64 -36.05 12.31
N GLU A 715 4.36 -36.64 13.47
CA GLU A 715 5.32 -37.50 14.18
C GLU A 715 5.64 -38.76 13.34
N PHE A 716 4.61 -39.34 12.72
CA PHE A 716 4.80 -40.50 11.87
C PHE A 716 5.49 -40.21 10.55
N LEU A 717 5.40 -38.98 10.00
CA LEU A 717 6.24 -38.58 8.86
C LEU A 717 7.73 -38.74 9.18
N TYR A 718 8.14 -38.32 10.39
CA TYR A 718 9.51 -38.51 10.86
C TYR A 718 9.88 -40.00 10.97
N TYR A 719 9.01 -40.81 11.60
CA TYR A 719 9.28 -42.24 11.77
C TYR A 719 9.35 -42.99 10.44
N THR A 720 8.46 -42.67 9.48
CA THR A 720 8.51 -43.21 8.12
C THR A 720 9.81 -42.83 7.42
N SER A 721 10.24 -41.57 7.49
CA SER A 721 11.54 -41.15 6.98
C SER A 721 12.71 -41.92 7.64
N PHE A 722 12.63 -42.11 8.96
CA PHE A 722 13.66 -42.82 9.71
C PHE A 722 13.79 -44.30 9.33
N THR A 723 12.67 -45.01 9.18
CA THR A 723 12.67 -46.43 8.76
C THR A 723 13.20 -46.58 7.34
N LEU A 724 12.78 -45.71 6.42
CA LEU A 724 13.28 -45.65 5.04
C LEU A 724 14.79 -45.40 4.97
N ARG A 725 15.30 -44.50 5.83
CA ARG A 725 16.76 -44.29 5.94
C ARG A 725 17.50 -45.56 6.36
N LYS A 726 16.94 -46.35 7.28
CA LYS A 726 17.57 -47.58 7.79
C LYS A 726 17.65 -48.68 6.73
N ILE A 727 16.68 -48.73 5.81
CA ILE A 727 16.72 -49.64 4.65
C ILE A 727 17.46 -49.06 3.44
N LYS A 728 18.09 -47.88 3.57
CA LYS A 728 18.85 -47.16 2.53
C LYS A 728 18.03 -46.63 1.35
N GLU A 729 16.71 -46.51 1.52
CA GLU A 729 15.82 -45.85 0.55
C GLU A 729 15.85 -44.32 0.74
N TYR A 730 17.02 -43.72 0.48
CA TYR A 730 17.27 -42.31 0.83
C TYR A 730 16.38 -41.31 0.08
N SER A 731 16.01 -41.61 -1.16
CA SER A 731 15.15 -40.72 -1.97
C SER A 731 13.78 -40.52 -1.31
N LYS A 732 13.12 -41.63 -0.95
CA LYS A 732 11.84 -41.59 -0.23
C LYS A 732 11.99 -41.00 1.17
N ALA A 733 13.07 -41.35 1.89
CA ALA A 733 13.32 -40.78 3.22
C ALA A 733 13.38 -39.24 3.16
N ILE A 734 14.11 -38.68 2.18
CA ILE A 734 14.17 -37.23 1.98
C ILE A 734 12.79 -36.64 1.70
N ASP A 735 11.96 -37.30 0.87
CA ASP A 735 10.62 -36.82 0.57
C ASP A 735 9.74 -36.71 1.83
N TYR A 736 9.68 -37.75 2.66
CA TYR A 736 8.93 -37.71 3.93
C TYR A 736 9.47 -36.65 4.91
N SER A 737 10.79 -36.50 4.99
CA SER A 737 11.42 -35.50 5.85
C SER A 737 11.20 -34.06 5.35
N GLU A 738 11.18 -33.83 4.03
CA GLU A 738 10.84 -32.54 3.41
C GLU A 738 9.36 -32.20 3.55
N ARG A 739 8.46 -33.19 3.50
CA ARG A 739 7.03 -33.00 3.82
C ARG A 739 6.87 -32.48 5.24
N LEU A 740 7.52 -33.12 6.21
CA LEU A 740 7.49 -32.67 7.60
C LEU A 740 8.10 -31.28 7.75
N ARG A 741 9.20 -30.97 7.05
CA ARG A 741 9.81 -29.63 7.07
C ARG A 741 8.91 -28.54 6.49
N SER A 742 8.10 -28.87 5.49
CA SER A 742 7.16 -27.92 4.88
C SER A 742 5.99 -27.58 5.81
N ARG A 743 5.71 -28.44 6.80
CA ARG A 743 4.66 -28.24 7.82
C ARG A 743 5.22 -27.62 9.10
N GLU A 744 6.37 -28.13 9.55
CA GLU A 744 7.05 -27.72 10.78
C GLU A 744 8.53 -27.38 10.47
N PRO A 745 8.80 -26.18 9.93
CA PRO A 745 10.16 -25.79 9.54
C PRO A 745 11.12 -25.70 10.72
N GLU A 746 10.60 -25.42 11.92
CA GLU A 746 11.37 -25.28 13.16
C GLU A 746 11.63 -26.61 13.89
N ASN A 747 11.18 -27.75 13.34
CA ASN A 747 11.35 -29.05 13.97
C ASN A 747 12.82 -29.51 13.94
N ILE A 748 13.56 -29.21 15.01
CA ILE A 748 14.99 -29.52 15.18
C ILE A 748 15.28 -31.01 14.97
N ARG A 749 14.39 -31.91 15.43
CA ARG A 749 14.56 -33.36 15.31
C ARG A 749 14.55 -33.78 13.83
N ASN A 750 13.62 -33.22 13.05
CA ASN A 750 13.54 -33.46 11.62
C ASN A 750 14.70 -32.82 10.86
N LEU A 751 15.09 -31.58 11.18
CA LEU A 751 16.22 -30.90 10.53
C LEU A 751 17.54 -31.67 10.71
N LYS A 752 17.84 -32.16 11.92
CA LYS A 752 19.00 -33.04 12.18
C LYS A 752 18.98 -34.28 11.28
N HIS A 753 17.80 -34.89 11.13
CA HIS A 753 17.62 -36.06 10.28
C HIS A 753 17.81 -35.74 8.79
N LEU A 754 17.27 -34.62 8.32
CA LEU A 754 17.37 -34.18 6.92
C LEU A 754 18.80 -33.81 6.53
N VAL A 755 19.55 -33.16 7.43
CA VAL A 755 20.99 -32.90 7.27
C VAL A 755 21.75 -34.20 7.06
N GLU A 756 21.46 -35.23 7.86
CA GLU A 756 22.11 -36.52 7.74
C GLU A 756 21.78 -37.20 6.41
N LEU A 757 20.52 -37.13 5.97
CA LEU A 757 20.07 -37.65 4.68
C LEU A 757 20.77 -36.97 3.51
N TYR A 758 20.84 -35.64 3.49
CA TYR A 758 21.54 -34.91 2.43
C TYR A 758 23.04 -35.15 2.41
N ARG A 759 23.66 -35.39 3.58
CA ARG A 759 25.04 -35.84 3.68
C ARG A 759 25.23 -37.22 3.04
N LEU A 760 24.33 -38.16 3.31
CA LEU A 760 24.39 -39.53 2.76
C LEU A 760 24.20 -39.58 1.24
N VAL A 761 23.33 -38.73 0.68
CA VAL A 761 23.10 -38.62 -0.76
C VAL A 761 24.16 -37.78 -1.47
N GLY A 762 24.96 -36.99 -0.72
CA GLY A 762 26.02 -36.15 -1.28
C GLY A 762 25.55 -34.81 -1.83
N ASN A 763 24.33 -34.37 -1.54
CA ASN A 763 23.82 -33.06 -1.97
C ASN A 763 24.37 -31.93 -1.09
N ARG A 764 25.57 -31.45 -1.44
CA ARG A 764 26.31 -30.43 -0.66
C ARG A 764 25.57 -29.10 -0.51
N SER A 765 24.79 -28.70 -1.52
CA SER A 765 24.06 -27.41 -1.51
C SER A 765 22.94 -27.44 -0.46
N LYS A 766 22.04 -28.43 -0.56
CA LYS A 766 20.95 -28.61 0.40
C LYS A 766 21.47 -28.91 1.80
N PHE A 767 22.52 -29.72 1.94
CA PHE A 767 23.18 -29.97 3.22
C PHE A 767 23.59 -28.66 3.91
N ARG A 768 24.28 -27.75 3.21
CA ARG A 768 24.72 -26.47 3.79
C ARG A 768 23.55 -25.56 4.17
N SER A 769 22.55 -25.48 3.30
CA SER A 769 21.35 -24.66 3.56
C SER A 769 20.61 -25.14 4.82
N ILE A 770 20.27 -26.43 4.90
CA ILE A 770 19.55 -26.97 6.07
C ILE A 770 20.42 -26.91 7.34
N MET A 771 21.73 -27.15 7.23
CA MET A 771 22.64 -27.02 8.37
C MET A 771 22.71 -25.59 8.91
N THR A 772 22.66 -24.58 8.03
CA THR A 772 22.67 -23.17 8.45
C THR A 772 21.40 -22.84 9.22
N ASN A 773 20.24 -23.25 8.71
CA ASN A 773 18.95 -23.05 9.38
C ASN A 773 18.92 -23.77 10.74
N LEU A 774 19.41 -25.02 10.80
CA LEU A 774 19.49 -25.78 12.04
C LEU A 774 20.36 -25.07 13.09
N LYS A 775 21.51 -24.50 12.70
CA LYS A 775 22.38 -23.76 13.62
C LYS A 775 21.71 -22.50 14.16
N ALA A 776 21.01 -21.76 13.30
CA ALA A 776 20.29 -20.55 13.72
C ALA A 776 19.22 -20.88 14.77
N LEU A 777 18.40 -21.90 14.51
CA LEU A 777 17.35 -22.33 15.45
C LEU A 777 17.89 -22.89 16.78
N VAL A 778 19.02 -23.60 16.75
CA VAL A 778 19.65 -24.11 17.98
C VAL A 778 20.19 -22.94 18.80
N ALA A 779 20.85 -21.97 18.17
CA ALA A 779 21.37 -20.79 18.86
C ALA A 779 20.26 -19.92 19.46
N GLU A 780 19.13 -19.74 18.73
CA GLU A 780 17.97 -19.02 19.25
C GLU A 780 17.34 -19.74 20.45
N LYS A 781 17.28 -21.07 20.41
CA LYS A 781 16.77 -21.85 21.54
C LYS A 781 17.69 -21.79 22.76
N GLU A 782 19.01 -21.89 22.56
CA GLU A 782 20.00 -21.76 23.63
C GLU A 782 19.93 -20.36 24.28
N ALA A 783 19.75 -19.29 23.49
CA ALA A 783 19.54 -17.94 24.02
C ALA A 783 18.24 -17.79 24.83
N ARG A 784 17.12 -18.36 24.37
CA ARG A 784 15.86 -18.34 25.12
C ARG A 784 15.93 -19.14 26.42
N ASP A 785 16.63 -20.28 26.41
CA ASP A 785 16.82 -21.11 27.60
C ASP A 785 17.75 -20.39 28.62
N GLU A 786 18.75 -19.61 28.17
CA GLU A 786 19.59 -18.75 29.03
C GLU A 786 18.82 -17.57 29.65
N ASP A 787 17.89 -16.94 28.92
CA ASP A 787 17.04 -15.86 29.44
C ASP A 787 16.01 -16.38 30.47
N LEU A 788 15.48 -17.60 30.28
CA LEU A 788 14.57 -18.26 31.23
C LEU A 788 15.29 -18.66 32.55
N ASP A 789 16.55 -19.09 32.49
CA ASP A 789 17.35 -19.40 33.68
C ASP A 789 17.76 -18.13 34.47
N GLN A 790 17.80 -16.95 33.83
CA GLN A 790 18.01 -15.68 34.51
C GLN A 790 16.75 -15.19 35.26
N ASP A 791 15.56 -15.36 34.69
CA ASP A 791 14.30 -14.95 35.34
C ASP A 791 13.97 -15.79 36.58
N VAL A 792 14.28 -17.09 36.58
CA VAL A 792 14.06 -17.97 37.76
C VAL A 792 15.06 -17.69 38.89
N SER A 793 16.19 -17.04 38.60
CA SER A 793 17.16 -16.62 39.63
C SER A 793 16.76 -15.35 40.38
N SER A 794 15.67 -14.69 39.97
CA SER A 794 15.21 -13.42 40.55
C SER A 794 14.00 -13.54 41.49
N GLU A 795 13.35 -14.71 41.60
CA GLU A 795 12.34 -14.96 42.65
C GLU A 795 13.04 -15.24 43.99
N THR A 796 13.33 -14.13 44.68
CA THR A 796 13.68 -14.14 46.09
C THR A 796 12.50 -14.71 46.87
N ILE A 797 12.73 -15.85 47.51
CA ILE A 797 11.92 -16.40 48.61
C ILE A 797 11.56 -15.25 49.56
N LEU A 798 10.29 -14.86 49.56
CA LEU A 798 9.69 -14.06 50.62
C LEU A 798 8.59 -14.89 51.29
N VAL A 799 8.79 -15.03 52.59
CA VAL A 799 8.03 -15.75 53.61
C VAL A 799 6.54 -15.42 53.62
#